data_AF-A0A671XDT5-F1
#
_entry.id   AF-A0A671XDT5-F1
#
_cell.length_a   1.000
_cell.length_b   1.000
_cell.length_c   1.000
_cell.angle_alpha   90.00
_cell.angle_beta   90.00
_cell.angle_gamma   90.00
#
_symmetry.space_group_name_H-M   'P 1'
#
loop_
_entity.id
_entity.type
_entity.pdbx_description
1 polymer ?
#
loop_
_entity_poly.entity_id
_entity_poly.type
_entity_poly.pdbx_seq_one_letter_code
_entity_poly.pdbx_strand_id
1 'polypeptide(L)'
;MGQFSGGCYLSFGVLVLLASRVPATSARGPRGESLQHGQSGTLPHFLEEPVDAYIVKSNPIKLRCQARPALQIFFKCNGEWVHQSQHMSQEHTDMGTGLKIREVMINVSRQQVEDFHGPEDYWCLCVAWSHLGTSKSRKATVRIAYLRKNFEQDPQGTEVPLNGMIVLHCRPPEGVPVAEVEWLKNEEPLSSEGVVETRGDHNLIISEARLSDSGNYTCVANNIVAKRRSATATVVVYVNGGWSSWTDWSPCNVRCGRGVQKRSRTCTNPAPLNGGAFCEGMSVQKSTCNTLCPVDGGWGEWSEWSVCSSDCERQRSRECTAPEPKHGGRLCDGVAVATDNCTGGLCTQNRKLIHDVKPQGVENSSDVALYSGLAAGVVTVVLLIIAVTLYRRSQSEYGVDVIDSSALTGGFQSFSFKTSRQANPLLINSSMQPDLTVSRTYTSPMCFQDSIDKELMAERSLLDPLPDLKVKGVAERAEYHVMSHPQTFPRGLAPDYRAVGTTLGRRGKNLFTPQVSLTPSRPLHKATAVFGHAGGRLVVPNTGISLLVPHGGIAEDTTWEMYMIINQEDSSTVSEEEAEIFLSPAVTYGPPGLDLSCPIAMTIAHCAEVAADNWTIRLKRQTQDNKWEEVMSVDEESTSCYCLLEAQRCHVLLEHPGRYTLVGEPLNQEAAKRLRLAVFGSPDTSNSLGFTLRVYCVDDTPDAFQEVAVGERSRGGRLLEEPKMMLFRGNTFSLQVSIQDVPQLLWSIKPFTTCQEFSFSQVWASNQRPLQCAFSLERYSHSSSQLSCKISIRQVKGEEQILQVYTSVVESEKGVVPFFTQSDCTIISQTGSRAFKIPLSIRQRISATFDTANAKGKDWQLLAQKLHIDRNLCYFACQESPSSVILSLWEVQHQDSGDLDSLASALEEISKVQSPRAVTLGCSREERDSEFTKVG
;
A
#
# COMPACT_ATOMS: atom_id res chain seq x y z
N MET A 1 43.05 -18.37 42.68
CA MET A 1 42.48 -17.69 43.87
C MET A 1 40.97 -17.59 43.62
N GLY A 2 40.06 -18.10 44.46
CA GLY A 2 40.20 -19.00 45.61
C GLY A 2 38.84 -19.41 46.20
N GLN A 3 38.78 -20.59 46.83
CA GLN A 3 37.87 -21.06 47.91
C GLN A 3 36.32 -21.02 47.73
N PHE A 4 35.60 -22.17 47.85
CA PHE A 4 35.00 -22.80 49.07
C PHE A 4 33.88 -21.93 49.73
N SER A 5 32.73 -22.42 50.26
CA SER A 5 32.13 -23.77 50.46
C SER A 5 30.55 -23.65 50.47
N GLY A 6 29.68 -24.60 50.86
CA GLY A 6 29.87 -25.95 51.43
C GLY A 6 28.60 -26.78 51.78
N GLY A 7 27.46 -26.19 52.17
CA GLY A 7 26.25 -26.88 52.72
C GLY A 7 25.72 -26.16 53.98
N CYS A 8 24.76 -26.64 54.80
CA CYS A 8 23.67 -27.62 54.68
C CYS A 8 22.69 -27.50 55.91
N TYR A 9 21.50 -28.14 55.86
CA TYR A 9 20.58 -28.53 56.96
C TYR A 9 19.68 -27.56 57.79
N LEU A 10 18.42 -28.02 57.95
CA LEU A 10 17.50 -28.04 59.13
C LEU A 10 16.82 -26.78 59.73
N SER A 11 15.50 -26.71 59.48
CA SER A 11 14.39 -26.78 60.48
C SER A 11 14.51 -26.08 61.86
N PHE A 12 13.58 -25.15 62.13
CA PHE A 12 12.45 -25.36 63.07
C PHE A 12 11.39 -24.24 62.90
N GLY A 13 10.16 -24.45 63.40
CA GLY A 13 9.07 -23.46 63.35
C GLY A 13 8.33 -23.31 64.68
N VAL A 14 7.64 -22.17 64.87
CA VAL A 14 6.75 -21.88 66.01
C VAL A 14 5.51 -21.14 65.51
N LEU A 15 4.36 -21.35 66.17
CA LEU A 15 3.03 -20.88 65.80
C LEU A 15 2.33 -20.31 67.06
N VAL A 16 1.68 -19.15 66.97
CA VAL A 16 0.99 -18.51 68.12
C VAL A 16 -0.37 -17.92 67.75
N LEU A 17 -1.43 -18.54 68.30
CA LEU A 17 -2.70 -18.05 68.86
C LEU A 17 -3.41 -16.82 68.23
N LEU A 18 -4.69 -16.85 67.84
CA LEU A 18 -5.96 -17.31 68.46
C LEU A 18 -6.65 -16.32 69.43
N ALA A 19 -7.91 -16.01 69.10
CA ALA A 19 -9.00 -15.66 70.02
C ALA A 19 -10.37 -15.96 69.36
N SER A 20 -11.48 -16.24 70.03
CA SER A 20 -11.78 -17.22 71.10
C SER A 20 -13.22 -16.96 71.61
N ARG A 21 -14.06 -17.99 71.81
CA ARG A 21 -14.95 -18.16 72.99
C ARG A 21 -15.69 -19.49 72.99
N VAL A 22 -16.21 -19.85 74.17
CA VAL A 22 -16.54 -21.20 74.67
C VAL A 22 -17.71 -21.04 75.67
N PRO A 23 -18.75 -21.91 75.65
CA PRO A 23 -18.91 -22.96 76.69
C PRO A 23 -19.58 -24.26 76.15
N ALA A 24 -19.72 -25.38 76.88
CA ALA A 24 -19.36 -25.75 78.26
C ALA A 24 -18.88 -27.23 78.33
N THR A 25 -18.38 -27.68 79.47
CA THR A 25 -17.93 -29.08 79.70
C THR A 25 -18.79 -29.84 80.73
N SER A 26 -18.82 -31.17 80.61
CA SER A 26 -19.18 -32.09 81.70
C SER A 26 -18.55 -33.46 81.42
N ALA A 27 -18.23 -34.24 82.46
CA ALA A 27 -17.51 -35.51 82.32
C ALA A 27 -17.90 -36.55 83.38
N ARG A 28 -18.12 -37.80 82.96
CA ARG A 28 -18.13 -39.02 83.79
C ARG A 28 -18.13 -40.28 82.90
N GLY A 29 -17.42 -41.31 83.35
CA GLY A 29 -17.68 -42.72 82.99
C GLY A 29 -18.00 -43.52 84.27
N PRO A 30 -17.89 -44.86 84.30
CA PRO A 30 -17.49 -45.78 83.21
C PRO A 30 -18.41 -47.02 83.04
N ARG A 31 -18.01 -47.95 82.16
CA ARG A 31 -18.51 -49.34 81.96
C ARG A 31 -19.93 -49.50 81.37
N GLY A 32 -20.03 -50.29 80.30
CA GLY A 32 -21.31 -50.81 79.79
C GLY A 32 -21.29 -51.18 78.30
N GLU A 33 -21.03 -52.46 78.02
CA GLU A 33 -21.45 -53.21 76.82
C GLU A 33 -20.92 -52.80 75.43
N SER A 34 -21.01 -53.77 74.51
CA SER A 34 -20.32 -53.85 73.23
C SER A 34 -20.89 -52.97 72.12
N LEU A 35 -20.01 -52.33 71.34
CA LEU A 35 -20.31 -51.84 69.98
C LEU A 35 -19.23 -52.27 69.00
N GLN A 36 -19.64 -52.53 67.76
CA GLN A 36 -18.85 -53.25 66.75
C GLN A 36 -17.80 -52.35 66.07
N HIS A 37 -16.70 -52.96 65.61
CA HIS A 37 -15.78 -52.32 64.66
C HIS A 37 -16.45 -52.22 63.28
N GLY A 38 -17.21 -51.15 63.06
CA GLY A 38 -17.77 -50.82 61.75
C GLY A 38 -16.66 -50.48 60.77
N GLN A 39 -16.44 -51.33 59.76
CA GLN A 39 -15.59 -50.99 58.63
C GLN A 39 -16.22 -49.81 57.88
N SER A 40 -15.54 -48.65 57.88
CA SER A 40 -15.96 -47.51 57.06
C SER A 40 -15.66 -47.83 55.59
N GLY A 41 -16.67 -48.36 54.90
CA GLY A 41 -16.59 -48.66 53.49
C GLY A 41 -16.42 -47.41 52.64
N THR A 42 -15.77 -47.56 51.48
CA THR A 42 -15.66 -46.51 50.46
C THR A 42 -15.95 -47.09 49.08
N LEU A 43 -16.39 -46.24 48.16
CA LEU A 43 -16.45 -46.58 46.73
C LEU A 43 -15.02 -46.75 46.18
N PRO A 44 -14.82 -47.46 45.05
CA PRO A 44 -13.49 -47.69 44.50
C PRO A 44 -12.89 -46.38 43.96
N HIS A 45 -11.69 -46.03 44.43
CA HIS A 45 -10.88 -44.95 43.88
C HIS A 45 -9.89 -45.53 42.84
N PHE A 46 -9.80 -44.92 41.65
CA PHE A 46 -8.82 -45.34 40.64
C PHE A 46 -7.41 -44.86 41.02
N LEU A 47 -6.42 -45.73 40.92
CA LEU A 47 -5.00 -45.44 41.13
C LEU A 47 -4.28 -45.25 39.79
N GLU A 48 -4.69 -46.01 38.78
CA GLU A 48 -4.30 -45.85 37.38
C GLU A 48 -5.59 -45.89 36.53
N GLU A 49 -5.87 -44.82 35.80
CA GLU A 49 -6.95 -44.78 34.81
C GLU A 49 -6.41 -45.09 33.41
N PRO A 50 -7.20 -45.75 32.54
CA PRO A 50 -6.76 -46.05 31.18
C PRO A 50 -6.39 -44.77 30.42
N VAL A 51 -5.29 -44.85 29.68
CA VAL A 51 -4.77 -43.75 28.84
C VAL A 51 -5.17 -43.94 27.39
N ASP A 52 -5.33 -42.83 26.67
CA ASP A 52 -5.51 -42.81 25.22
C ASP A 52 -4.33 -43.50 24.54
N ALA A 53 -4.64 -44.36 23.56
CA ALA A 53 -3.73 -45.39 23.08
C ALA A 53 -3.68 -45.42 21.56
N TYR A 54 -2.47 -45.62 21.02
CA TYR A 54 -2.21 -45.49 19.58
C TYR A 54 -1.59 -46.76 19.01
N ILE A 55 -2.28 -47.39 18.06
CA ILE A 55 -1.87 -48.64 17.43
C ILE A 55 -0.88 -48.31 16.29
N VAL A 56 0.41 -48.46 16.58
CA VAL A 56 1.49 -48.29 15.60
C VAL A 56 1.71 -49.59 14.82
N LYS A 57 1.69 -49.49 13.48
CA LYS A 57 1.75 -50.62 12.53
C LYS A 57 0.60 -51.62 12.73
N SER A 58 0.81 -52.68 13.51
CA SER A 58 -0.18 -53.74 13.76
C SER A 58 -0.06 -54.34 15.17
N ASN A 59 0.76 -53.76 16.05
CA ASN A 59 0.99 -54.26 17.40
C ASN A 59 -0.25 -54.00 18.28
N PRO A 60 -0.86 -55.02 18.90
CA PRO A 60 -2.00 -54.81 19.80
C PRO A 60 -1.55 -54.03 21.05
N ILE A 61 -2.33 -53.02 21.44
CA ILE A 61 -2.01 -52.14 22.57
C ILE A 61 -2.72 -52.61 23.84
N LYS A 62 -2.15 -52.32 25.01
CA LYS A 62 -2.69 -52.72 26.31
C LYS A 62 -3.27 -51.53 27.05
N LEU A 63 -4.57 -51.56 27.32
CA LEU A 63 -5.19 -50.63 28.27
C LEU A 63 -5.06 -51.20 29.69
N ARG A 64 -4.70 -50.34 30.64
CA ARG A 64 -4.55 -50.67 32.07
C ARG A 64 -5.61 -49.95 32.89
N CYS A 65 -5.97 -50.52 34.03
CA CYS A 65 -6.84 -49.90 35.01
C CYS A 65 -6.57 -50.50 36.39
N GLN A 66 -6.40 -49.67 37.40
CA GLN A 66 -6.13 -50.10 38.77
C GLN A 66 -7.01 -49.30 39.75
N ALA A 67 -7.63 -49.97 40.73
CA ALA A 67 -8.50 -49.31 41.72
C ALA A 67 -8.45 -49.96 43.12
N ARG A 68 -8.81 -49.16 44.15
CA ARG A 68 -8.81 -49.52 45.58
C ARG A 68 -9.92 -48.78 46.34
N PRO A 69 -10.72 -49.44 47.21
CA PRO A 69 -10.88 -50.89 47.33
C PRO A 69 -11.66 -51.46 46.14
N ALA A 70 -11.14 -52.49 45.49
CA ALA A 70 -11.80 -53.11 44.32
C ALA A 70 -11.93 -54.62 44.49
N LEU A 71 -13.17 -55.13 44.42
CA LEU A 71 -13.50 -56.56 44.41
C LEU A 71 -13.41 -57.12 42.98
N GLN A 72 -14.03 -56.41 42.05
CA GLN A 72 -14.02 -56.71 40.61
C GLN A 72 -13.75 -55.43 39.83
N ILE A 73 -13.17 -55.59 38.64
CA ILE A 73 -12.94 -54.52 37.67
C ILE A 73 -13.18 -55.13 36.28
N PHE A 74 -13.93 -54.43 35.43
CA PHE A 74 -14.21 -54.83 34.05
C PHE A 74 -14.17 -53.61 33.11
N PHE A 75 -13.72 -53.83 31.88
CA PHE A 75 -13.74 -52.83 30.83
C PHE A 75 -15.06 -52.85 30.07
N LYS A 76 -15.51 -51.64 29.72
CA LYS A 76 -16.66 -51.38 28.89
C LYS A 76 -16.22 -50.55 27.68
N CYS A 77 -16.24 -51.14 26.50
CA CYS A 77 -15.79 -50.49 25.27
C CYS A 77 -16.97 -50.24 24.32
N ASN A 78 -17.04 -49.05 23.72
CA ASN A 78 -18.07 -48.63 22.77
C ASN A 78 -19.53 -48.82 23.23
N GLY A 79 -19.76 -48.92 24.55
CA GLY A 79 -21.09 -49.18 25.12
C GLY A 79 -21.39 -50.64 25.47
N GLU A 80 -20.50 -51.58 25.16
CA GLU A 80 -20.62 -53.02 25.47
C GLU A 80 -19.57 -53.49 26.49
N TRP A 81 -19.87 -54.58 27.21
CA TRP A 81 -18.94 -55.19 28.16
C TRP A 81 -17.95 -56.10 27.44
N VAL A 82 -16.66 -55.92 27.69
CA VAL A 82 -15.62 -56.81 27.16
C VAL A 82 -15.76 -58.21 27.79
N HIS A 83 -15.50 -59.27 27.03
CA HIS A 83 -15.67 -60.63 27.54
C HIS A 83 -14.65 -60.98 28.65
N GLN A 84 -15.06 -61.76 29.65
CA GLN A 84 -14.23 -62.05 30.83
C GLN A 84 -12.89 -62.73 30.46
N SER A 85 -12.85 -63.57 29.43
CA SER A 85 -11.61 -64.22 28.98
C SER A 85 -10.54 -63.28 28.39
N GLN A 86 -10.91 -62.03 28.06
CA GLN A 86 -9.97 -61.01 27.56
C GLN A 86 -9.37 -60.14 28.69
N HIS A 87 -9.84 -60.32 29.93
CA HIS A 87 -9.37 -59.55 31.10
C HIS A 87 -8.24 -60.28 31.83
N MET A 88 -7.05 -59.69 31.82
CA MET A 88 -5.91 -60.14 32.63
C MET A 88 -5.96 -59.39 33.97
N SER A 89 -6.39 -60.04 35.05
CA SER A 89 -6.50 -59.40 36.39
C SER A 89 -5.41 -59.84 37.36
N GLN A 90 -4.82 -58.88 38.06
CA GLN A 90 -3.87 -59.08 39.16
C GLN A 90 -4.42 -58.42 40.43
N GLU A 91 -4.14 -59.00 41.60
CA GLU A 91 -4.68 -58.54 42.89
C GLU A 91 -3.56 -58.42 43.92
N HIS A 92 -3.51 -57.29 44.62
CA HIS A 92 -2.51 -56.97 45.64
C HIS A 92 -3.20 -56.35 46.86
N THR A 93 -2.64 -56.55 48.05
CA THR A 93 -3.12 -55.86 49.26
C THR A 93 -2.25 -54.64 49.52
N ASP A 94 -2.87 -53.48 49.75
CA ASP A 94 -2.15 -52.26 50.09
C ASP A 94 -1.48 -52.36 51.48
N MET A 95 -0.16 -52.16 51.52
CA MET A 95 0.63 -52.29 52.75
C MET A 95 0.32 -51.20 53.81
N GLY A 96 -0.28 -50.07 53.42
CA GLY A 96 -0.62 -48.97 54.34
C GLY A 96 -2.05 -49.04 54.90
N THR A 97 -3.01 -49.52 54.11
CA THR A 97 -4.45 -49.50 54.45
C THR A 97 -5.09 -50.89 54.59
N GLY A 98 -4.40 -51.96 54.20
CA GLY A 98 -4.95 -53.32 54.17
C GLY A 98 -6.05 -53.55 53.12
N LEU A 99 -6.36 -52.56 52.30
CA LEU A 99 -7.41 -52.64 51.27
C LEU A 99 -6.92 -53.37 50.01
N LYS A 100 -7.80 -54.15 49.41
CA LYS A 100 -7.55 -54.84 48.14
C LYS A 100 -7.43 -53.84 46.98
N ILE A 101 -6.25 -53.79 46.37
CA ILE A 101 -6.00 -53.21 45.05
C ILE A 101 -6.26 -54.29 44.01
N ARG A 102 -7.06 -53.97 43.00
CA ARG A 102 -7.17 -54.82 41.80
C ARG A 102 -6.64 -54.04 40.60
N GLU A 103 -5.83 -54.69 39.79
CA GLU A 103 -5.35 -54.21 38.50
C GLU A 103 -5.92 -55.12 37.41
N VAL A 104 -6.39 -54.53 36.31
CA VAL A 104 -6.90 -55.29 35.16
C VAL A 104 -6.42 -54.67 33.86
N MET A 105 -6.02 -55.52 32.94
CA MET A 105 -5.58 -55.16 31.60
C MET A 105 -6.42 -55.87 30.54
N ILE A 106 -6.65 -55.17 29.42
CA ILE A 106 -7.18 -55.76 28.17
C ILE A 106 -6.24 -55.45 27.01
N ASN A 107 -6.18 -56.36 26.03
CA ASN A 107 -5.48 -56.13 24.77
C ASN A 107 -6.50 -55.63 23.72
N VAL A 108 -6.21 -54.53 23.04
CA VAL A 108 -6.99 -54.05 21.89
C VAL A 108 -6.15 -54.21 20.62
N SER A 109 -6.63 -55.03 19.69
CA SER A 109 -5.96 -55.29 18.41
C SER A 109 -6.35 -54.28 17.34
N ARG A 110 -5.51 -54.14 16.30
CA ARG A 110 -5.78 -53.24 15.16
C ARG A 110 -7.13 -53.56 14.50
N GLN A 111 -7.39 -54.85 14.25
CA GLN A 111 -8.62 -55.30 13.60
C GLN A 111 -9.89 -54.92 14.38
N GLN A 112 -9.88 -54.97 15.72
CA GLN A 112 -11.03 -54.53 16.53
C GLN A 112 -11.34 -53.04 16.38
N VAL A 113 -10.37 -52.21 15.96
CA VAL A 113 -10.55 -50.78 15.71
C VAL A 113 -10.91 -50.51 14.25
N GLU A 114 -10.39 -51.29 13.30
CA GLU A 114 -10.73 -51.19 11.86
C GLU A 114 -12.13 -51.73 11.53
N ASP A 115 -12.55 -52.82 12.19
CA ASP A 115 -13.88 -53.41 12.00
C ASP A 115 -14.99 -52.61 12.72
N PHE A 116 -14.64 -51.60 13.53
CA PHE A 116 -15.59 -50.81 14.34
C PHE A 116 -16.11 -49.58 13.60
N HIS A 117 -17.38 -49.63 13.21
CA HIS A 117 -18.07 -48.60 12.43
C HIS A 117 -18.98 -47.71 13.30
N GLY A 118 -18.44 -47.17 14.39
CA GLY A 118 -19.19 -46.33 15.36
C GLY A 118 -19.21 -44.83 15.01
N PRO A 119 -20.08 -44.04 15.69
CA PRO A 119 -20.16 -42.58 15.53
C PRO A 119 -19.16 -41.80 16.40
N GLU A 120 -18.54 -42.46 17.39
CA GLU A 120 -17.39 -41.95 18.15
C GLU A 120 -16.16 -42.81 17.81
N ASP A 121 -14.94 -42.33 18.07
CA ASP A 121 -13.74 -43.17 18.07
C ASP A 121 -13.93 -44.43 18.93
N TYR A 122 -13.20 -45.51 18.63
CA TYR A 122 -13.14 -46.69 19.50
C TYR A 122 -12.68 -46.27 20.90
N TRP A 123 -13.53 -46.39 21.92
CA TRP A 123 -13.24 -46.00 23.28
C TRP A 123 -13.52 -47.11 24.28
N CYS A 124 -12.74 -47.13 25.35
CA CYS A 124 -12.94 -48.01 26.50
C CYS A 124 -12.93 -47.19 27.79
N LEU A 125 -13.85 -47.49 28.71
CA LEU A 125 -13.77 -47.05 30.09
C LEU A 125 -13.70 -48.27 31.02
N CYS A 126 -13.16 -48.05 32.20
CA CYS A 126 -13.06 -49.05 33.24
C CYS A 126 -14.16 -48.86 34.28
N VAL A 127 -14.76 -49.95 34.77
CA VAL A 127 -15.72 -49.93 35.88
C VAL A 127 -15.16 -50.78 37.02
N ALA A 128 -15.20 -50.26 38.23
CA ALA A 128 -14.74 -50.94 39.44
C ALA A 128 -15.91 -51.15 40.43
N TRP A 129 -15.87 -52.23 41.19
CA TRP A 129 -16.88 -52.61 42.18
C TRP A 129 -16.31 -52.69 43.60
N SER A 130 -17.01 -52.09 44.54
CA SER A 130 -16.84 -52.23 46.00
C SER A 130 -18.07 -52.86 46.63
N HIS A 131 -18.04 -53.11 47.93
CA HIS A 131 -19.21 -53.50 48.72
C HIS A 131 -20.24 -52.37 48.92
N LEU A 132 -19.91 -51.11 48.57
CA LEU A 132 -20.85 -49.97 48.62
C LEU A 132 -21.42 -49.57 47.25
N GLY A 133 -20.91 -50.13 46.15
CA GLY A 133 -21.30 -49.74 44.79
C GLY A 133 -20.12 -49.60 43.84
N THR A 134 -20.36 -48.95 42.70
CA THR A 134 -19.42 -48.85 41.58
C THR A 134 -18.88 -47.44 41.33
N SER A 135 -17.73 -47.38 40.67
CA SER A 135 -17.18 -46.17 40.06
C SER A 135 -16.74 -46.45 38.62
N LYS A 136 -16.66 -45.39 37.81
CA LYS A 136 -16.25 -45.44 36.40
C LYS A 136 -15.02 -44.56 36.21
N SER A 137 -14.06 -45.00 35.40
CA SER A 137 -12.94 -44.17 34.96
C SER A 137 -13.35 -43.21 33.85
N ARG A 138 -12.44 -42.32 33.46
CA ARG A 138 -12.46 -41.66 32.15
C ARG A 138 -12.55 -42.66 30.99
N LYS A 139 -13.11 -42.21 29.86
CA LYS A 139 -12.92 -42.88 28.56
C LYS A 139 -11.45 -42.73 28.15
N ALA A 140 -10.88 -43.80 27.62
CA ALA A 140 -9.65 -43.80 26.84
C ALA A 140 -10.00 -44.14 25.39
N THR A 141 -9.55 -43.33 24.44
CA THR A 141 -9.70 -43.59 23.01
C THR A 141 -8.56 -44.47 22.50
N VAL A 142 -8.85 -45.34 21.53
CA VAL A 142 -7.88 -46.19 20.84
C VAL A 142 -7.94 -45.86 19.36
N ARG A 143 -6.88 -45.24 18.83
CA ARG A 143 -6.79 -44.83 17.42
C ARG A 143 -5.64 -45.53 16.71
N ILE A 144 -5.71 -45.63 15.38
CA ILE A 144 -4.61 -46.15 14.56
C ILE A 144 -3.62 -45.01 14.31
N ALA A 145 -2.34 -45.26 14.61
CA ALA A 145 -1.31 -44.23 14.53
C ALA A 145 -0.85 -44.03 13.07
N TYR A 146 -0.91 -42.80 12.58
CA TYR A 146 -0.38 -42.43 11.26
C TYR A 146 0.19 -41.01 11.25
N LEU A 147 1.05 -40.73 10.27
CA LEU A 147 1.52 -39.39 9.93
C LEU A 147 1.76 -39.35 8.41
N ARG A 148 1.22 -38.33 7.72
CA ARG A 148 1.45 -38.12 6.28
C ARG A 148 2.93 -37.81 5.96
N LYS A 149 3.25 -37.70 4.67
CA LYS A 149 4.62 -37.37 4.20
C LYS A 149 4.81 -35.87 4.00
N ASN A 150 3.84 -35.22 3.36
CA ASN A 150 3.89 -33.82 2.97
C ASN A 150 3.34 -32.96 4.11
N PHE A 151 3.92 -31.77 4.33
CA PHE A 151 3.34 -30.77 5.22
C PHE A 151 2.05 -30.19 4.63
N GLU A 152 1.19 -29.63 5.47
CA GLU A 152 0.03 -28.85 5.01
C GLU A 152 0.46 -27.44 4.56
N GLN A 153 1.48 -26.89 5.24
CA GLN A 153 2.08 -25.61 4.90
C GLN A 153 3.56 -25.63 5.32
N ASP A 154 4.45 -25.66 4.33
CA ASP A 154 5.89 -25.43 4.53
C ASP A 154 6.18 -23.94 4.79
N PRO A 155 7.24 -23.61 5.56
CA PRO A 155 7.62 -22.22 5.82
C PRO A 155 8.21 -21.57 4.58
N GLN A 156 7.95 -20.27 4.41
CA GLN A 156 8.45 -19.47 3.28
C GLN A 156 9.55 -18.50 3.72
N GLY A 157 10.51 -18.28 2.82
CA GLY A 157 11.59 -17.31 3.06
C GLY A 157 11.05 -15.87 3.13
N THR A 158 11.69 -15.03 3.94
CA THR A 158 11.26 -13.65 4.20
C THR A 158 12.45 -12.70 4.32
N GLU A 159 12.31 -11.51 3.74
CA GLU A 159 13.27 -10.41 3.86
C GLU A 159 12.70 -9.35 4.80
N VAL A 160 13.40 -9.08 5.91
CA VAL A 160 12.87 -8.26 7.02
C VAL A 160 13.88 -7.17 7.39
N PRO A 161 13.48 -5.90 7.57
CA PRO A 161 14.40 -4.85 8.02
C PRO A 161 14.86 -5.11 9.45
N LEU A 162 16.05 -4.62 9.80
CA LEU A 162 16.56 -4.64 11.18
C LEU A 162 15.52 -4.05 12.16
N ASN A 163 15.32 -4.74 13.29
CA ASN A 163 14.28 -4.50 14.30
C ASN A 163 12.82 -4.72 13.83
N GLY A 164 12.59 -5.22 12.61
CA GLY A 164 11.28 -5.69 12.16
C GLY A 164 10.87 -7.02 12.83
N MET A 165 9.61 -7.41 12.71
CA MET A 165 9.13 -8.69 13.23
C MET A 165 9.24 -9.78 12.15
N ILE A 166 9.74 -10.97 12.51
CA ILE A 166 9.75 -12.15 11.66
C ILE A 166 8.66 -13.10 12.16
N VAL A 167 7.80 -13.58 11.25
CA VAL A 167 6.82 -14.63 11.50
C VAL A 167 6.97 -15.70 10.43
N LEU A 168 7.32 -16.93 10.82
CA LEU A 168 7.35 -18.07 9.92
C LEU A 168 6.19 -19.02 10.24
N HIS A 169 5.32 -19.22 9.25
CA HIS A 169 4.21 -20.16 9.36
C HIS A 169 4.66 -21.59 9.05
N CYS A 170 4.18 -22.55 9.83
CA CYS A 170 4.33 -23.98 9.53
C CYS A 170 3.04 -24.71 9.94
N ARG A 171 2.56 -25.63 9.10
CA ARG A 171 1.49 -26.57 9.48
C ARG A 171 1.98 -28.00 9.27
N PRO A 172 2.11 -28.81 10.34
CA PRO A 172 2.65 -30.15 10.25
C PRO A 172 1.75 -31.06 9.38
N PRO A 173 2.28 -32.18 8.87
CA PRO A 173 1.47 -33.18 8.16
C PRO A 173 0.33 -33.72 9.04
N GLU A 174 -0.86 -33.93 8.46
CA GLU A 174 -1.95 -34.64 9.14
C GLU A 174 -1.46 -35.96 9.76
N GLY A 175 -1.83 -36.19 11.02
CA GLY A 175 -1.46 -37.37 11.77
C GLY A 175 -2.30 -37.56 13.03
N VAL A 176 -2.26 -38.78 13.56
CA VAL A 176 -2.91 -39.18 14.81
C VAL A 176 -1.90 -39.92 15.69
N PRO A 177 -1.56 -39.41 16.89
CA PRO A 177 -1.93 -38.10 17.45
C PRO A 177 -1.45 -36.93 16.58
N VAL A 178 -1.89 -35.71 16.88
CA VAL A 178 -1.37 -34.49 16.24
C VAL A 178 0.15 -34.41 16.45
N ALA A 179 0.90 -33.96 15.45
CA ALA A 179 2.35 -33.86 15.54
C ALA A 179 2.77 -32.63 16.37
N GLU A 180 3.77 -32.84 17.24
CA GLU A 180 4.49 -31.76 17.91
C GLU A 180 5.40 -31.06 16.89
N VAL A 181 5.68 -29.77 17.04
CA VAL A 181 6.55 -29.02 16.12
C VAL A 181 7.78 -28.50 16.87
N GLU A 182 8.94 -28.72 16.29
CA GLU A 182 10.25 -28.23 16.73
C GLU A 182 10.83 -27.35 15.60
N TRP A 183 11.40 -26.19 15.93
CA TRP A 183 12.05 -25.32 14.95
C TRP A 183 13.59 -25.44 14.97
N LEU A 184 14.17 -25.60 13.78
CA LEU A 184 15.62 -25.57 13.57
C LEU A 184 16.04 -24.29 12.85
N LYS A 185 17.22 -23.77 13.19
CA LYS A 185 17.93 -22.68 12.51
C LYS A 185 19.31 -23.19 12.12
N ASN A 186 19.63 -23.17 10.82
CA ASN A 186 20.83 -23.77 10.23
C ASN A 186 21.00 -25.26 10.63
N GLU A 187 19.89 -25.99 10.69
CA GLU A 187 19.75 -27.38 11.16
C GLU A 187 20.07 -27.65 12.66
N GLU A 188 20.37 -26.63 13.46
CA GLU A 188 20.48 -26.71 14.92
C GLU A 188 19.15 -26.30 15.61
N PRO A 189 18.75 -26.92 16.74
CA PRO A 189 17.52 -26.55 17.44
C PRO A 189 17.64 -25.17 18.10
N LEU A 190 16.59 -24.37 18.00
CA LEU A 190 16.53 -23.05 18.65
C LEU A 190 16.50 -23.21 20.18
N SER A 191 17.31 -22.41 20.89
CA SER A 191 17.24 -22.30 22.34
C SER A 191 16.06 -21.41 22.74
N SER A 192 15.29 -21.83 23.74
CA SER A 192 14.12 -21.11 24.29
C SER A 192 14.44 -19.80 25.03
N GLU A 193 15.71 -19.39 25.09
CA GLU A 193 16.17 -18.10 25.62
C GLU A 193 15.91 -16.97 24.60
N GLY A 194 14.73 -16.34 24.71
CA GLY A 194 14.39 -15.10 23.97
C GLY A 194 13.65 -15.28 22.64
N VAL A 195 13.41 -16.52 22.20
CA VAL A 195 12.47 -16.84 21.11
C VAL A 195 11.11 -17.18 21.71
N VAL A 196 10.03 -16.55 21.21
CA VAL A 196 8.67 -16.78 21.74
C VAL A 196 8.03 -17.95 21.00
N GLU A 197 8.22 -19.17 21.51
CA GLU A 197 7.49 -20.34 21.01
C GLU A 197 6.04 -20.36 21.51
N THR A 198 5.14 -20.11 20.55
CA THR A 198 4.11 -21.08 20.12
C THR A 198 3.26 -21.78 21.19
N ARG A 199 1.96 -21.46 21.23
CA ARG A 199 0.94 -22.32 21.86
C ARG A 199 -0.36 -22.36 21.06
N GLY A 200 -0.43 -23.30 20.11
CA GLY A 200 -1.65 -23.71 19.41
C GLY A 200 -1.61 -23.64 17.89
N ASP A 201 -0.60 -22.97 17.33
CA ASP A 201 -0.58 -22.48 15.94
C ASP A 201 0.70 -22.83 15.14
N HIS A 202 1.67 -23.50 15.77
CA HIS A 202 2.91 -24.01 15.16
C HIS A 202 3.88 -22.98 14.54
N ASN A 203 3.57 -21.68 14.61
CA ASN A 203 4.36 -20.58 14.04
C ASN A 203 5.61 -20.24 14.87
N LEU A 204 6.67 -19.77 14.21
CA LEU A 204 7.84 -19.16 14.86
C LEU A 204 7.76 -17.64 14.78
N ILE A 205 7.92 -16.95 15.92
CA ILE A 205 7.85 -15.48 16.00
C ILE A 205 9.13 -14.92 16.64
N ILE A 206 9.79 -13.99 15.95
CA ILE A 206 10.92 -13.19 16.47
C ILE A 206 10.47 -11.73 16.44
N SER A 207 10.35 -11.11 17.61
CA SER A 207 9.74 -9.77 17.75
C SER A 207 10.58 -8.62 17.21
N GLU A 208 11.92 -8.76 17.26
CA GLU A 208 12.90 -7.76 16.82
C GLU A 208 14.04 -8.46 16.07
N ALA A 209 14.04 -8.36 14.74
CA ALA A 209 15.01 -9.00 13.86
C ALA A 209 16.42 -8.42 14.02
N ARG A 210 17.40 -9.25 14.39
CA ARG A 210 18.82 -8.88 14.46
C ARG A 210 19.56 -9.46 13.26
N LEU A 211 20.74 -8.91 12.92
CA LEU A 211 21.57 -9.46 11.84
C LEU A 211 21.89 -10.95 12.04
N SER A 212 22.03 -11.39 13.30
CA SER A 212 22.20 -12.79 13.72
C SER A 212 21.02 -13.71 13.42
N ASP A 213 19.87 -13.15 13.05
CA ASP A 213 18.64 -13.91 12.79
C ASP A 213 18.43 -14.24 11.31
N SER A 214 19.30 -13.72 10.45
CA SER A 214 19.46 -14.22 9.09
C SER A 214 19.93 -15.69 9.13
N GLY A 215 19.31 -16.55 8.33
CA GLY A 215 19.64 -17.97 8.29
C GLY A 215 18.55 -18.85 7.69
N ASN A 216 18.81 -20.15 7.71
CA ASN A 216 17.96 -21.18 7.13
C ASN A 216 17.09 -21.83 8.21
N TYR A 217 15.79 -21.55 8.20
CA TYR A 217 14.85 -22.08 9.19
C TYR A 217 14.08 -23.28 8.64
N THR A 218 14.11 -24.39 9.36
CA THR A 218 13.43 -25.64 8.97
C THR A 218 12.48 -26.08 10.08
N CYS A 219 11.21 -26.32 9.71
CA CYS A 219 10.19 -26.82 10.64
C CYS A 219 10.24 -28.36 10.70
N VAL A 220 10.14 -28.92 11.90
CA VAL A 220 10.20 -30.38 12.13
C VAL A 220 8.94 -30.84 12.84
N ALA A 221 8.17 -31.72 12.20
CA ALA A 221 7.00 -32.34 12.80
C ALA A 221 7.38 -33.68 13.44
N ASN A 222 7.14 -33.83 14.74
CA ASN A 222 7.42 -35.01 15.55
C ASN A 222 6.14 -35.79 15.86
N ASN A 223 6.20 -37.12 15.75
CA ASN A 223 5.08 -38.00 16.02
C ASN A 223 5.60 -39.38 16.45
N ILE A 224 4.83 -40.12 17.25
CA ILE A 224 5.12 -41.51 17.67
C ILE A 224 5.33 -42.47 16.48
N VAL A 225 4.86 -42.11 15.27
CA VAL A 225 5.08 -42.87 14.04
C VAL A 225 6.44 -42.56 13.38
N ALA A 226 6.81 -41.28 13.30
CA ALA A 226 8.04 -40.78 12.67
C ALA A 226 8.20 -39.26 12.85
N LYS A 227 9.43 -38.74 12.65
CA LYS A 227 9.65 -37.32 12.36
C LYS A 227 9.54 -36.99 10.86
N ARG A 228 9.25 -35.73 10.53
CA ARG A 228 9.22 -35.13 9.17
C ARG A 228 9.91 -33.76 9.21
N ARG A 229 10.59 -33.38 8.13
CA ARG A 229 11.17 -32.05 7.93
C ARG A 229 10.44 -31.34 6.79
N SER A 230 10.17 -30.05 6.95
CA SER A 230 9.61 -29.19 5.91
C SER A 230 10.66 -28.84 4.86
N ALA A 231 10.25 -28.09 3.83
CA ALA A 231 11.18 -27.24 3.10
C ALA A 231 11.80 -26.17 4.03
N THR A 232 12.98 -25.67 3.67
CA THR A 232 13.73 -24.69 4.47
C THR A 232 13.45 -23.27 3.99
N ALA A 233 13.05 -22.39 4.92
CA ALA A 233 12.85 -20.97 4.69
C ALA A 233 14.15 -20.19 4.87
N THR A 234 14.57 -19.46 3.84
CA THR A 234 15.68 -18.50 3.91
C THR A 234 15.19 -17.18 4.49
N VAL A 235 15.62 -16.83 5.70
CA VAL A 235 15.33 -15.52 6.31
C VAL A 235 16.56 -14.62 6.15
N VAL A 236 16.34 -13.40 5.66
CA VAL A 236 17.41 -12.41 5.45
C VAL A 236 17.04 -11.11 6.16
N VAL A 237 17.85 -10.71 7.14
CA VAL A 237 17.67 -9.44 7.84
C VAL A 237 18.50 -8.37 7.17
N TYR A 238 17.84 -7.35 6.61
CA TYR A 238 18.47 -6.29 5.83
C TYR A 238 18.57 -4.97 6.58
N VAL A 239 19.49 -4.10 6.12
CA VAL A 239 19.66 -2.74 6.65
C VAL A 239 19.51 -1.77 5.50
N ASN A 240 18.55 -0.86 5.57
CA ASN A 240 18.41 0.23 4.61
C ASN A 240 19.49 1.29 4.86
N GLY A 241 20.04 1.84 3.79
CA GLY A 241 21.06 2.87 3.85
C GLY A 241 20.52 4.18 4.44
N GLY A 242 21.25 4.73 5.41
CA GLY A 242 21.05 6.06 5.96
C GLY A 242 22.16 7.03 5.53
N TRP A 243 21.79 8.30 5.34
CA TRP A 243 22.74 9.36 5.00
C TRP A 243 23.64 9.70 6.20
N SER A 244 24.94 9.84 5.95
CA SER A 244 25.84 10.54 6.86
C SER A 244 25.50 12.02 6.98
N SER A 245 26.04 12.67 8.00
CA SER A 245 26.03 14.13 8.11
C SER A 245 26.64 14.77 6.86
N TRP A 246 26.09 15.92 6.46
CA TRP A 246 26.70 16.75 5.42
C TRP A 246 28.11 17.18 5.84
N THR A 247 29.04 17.16 4.89
CA THR A 247 30.32 17.88 5.04
C THR A 247 30.07 19.38 5.21
N ASP A 248 31.09 20.09 5.70
CA ASP A 248 31.19 21.53 5.53
C ASP A 248 31.13 21.94 4.04
N TRP A 249 30.82 23.22 3.82
CA TRP A 249 30.85 23.83 2.50
C TRP A 249 32.29 24.02 2.02
N SER A 250 32.55 23.63 0.76
CA SER A 250 33.81 23.95 0.09
C SER A 250 34.00 25.47 -0.01
N PRO A 251 35.25 25.96 -0.07
CA PRO A 251 35.53 27.33 -0.52
C PRO A 251 34.82 27.65 -1.84
N CYS A 252 34.52 28.94 -2.05
CA CYS A 252 33.92 29.41 -3.29
C CYS A 252 34.87 29.15 -4.47
N ASN A 253 34.37 28.61 -5.58
CA ASN A 253 35.21 28.21 -6.71
C ASN A 253 35.79 29.39 -7.52
N VAL A 254 35.31 30.62 -7.30
CA VAL A 254 35.86 31.85 -7.89
C VAL A 254 36.56 32.68 -6.81
N ARG A 255 37.58 33.45 -7.21
CA ARG A 255 38.31 34.36 -6.31
C ARG A 255 37.57 35.68 -6.05
N CYS A 256 36.73 36.09 -6.99
CA CYS A 256 35.95 37.32 -6.96
C CYS A 256 34.63 37.12 -7.73
N GLY A 257 33.56 37.78 -7.29
CA GLY A 257 32.22 37.69 -7.87
C GLY A 257 31.44 36.45 -7.46
N ARG A 258 30.40 36.12 -8.26
CA ARG A 258 29.49 35.01 -8.03
C ARG A 258 30.12 33.68 -8.44
N GLY A 259 30.24 32.77 -7.48
CA GLY A 259 30.66 31.38 -7.68
C GLY A 259 29.71 30.38 -7.02
N VAL A 260 30.19 29.15 -6.89
CA VAL A 260 29.47 28.00 -6.31
C VAL A 260 30.36 27.31 -5.27
N GLN A 261 29.77 27.09 -4.10
CA GLN A 261 30.27 26.22 -3.03
C GLN A 261 29.50 24.89 -3.05
N LYS A 262 30.14 23.80 -2.61
CA LYS A 262 29.57 22.45 -2.63
C LYS A 262 29.70 21.79 -1.25
N ARG A 263 28.75 20.93 -0.89
CA ARG A 263 28.90 19.97 0.21
C ARG A 263 28.32 18.61 -0.17
N SER A 264 28.78 17.55 0.47
CA SER A 264 28.41 16.17 0.15
C SER A 264 27.98 15.38 1.38
N ARG A 265 27.28 14.27 1.16
CA ARG A 265 26.93 13.24 2.14
C ARG A 265 27.01 11.86 1.48
N THR A 266 27.23 10.82 2.27
CA THR A 266 27.50 9.45 1.83
C THR A 266 26.50 8.47 2.43
N CYS A 267 26.12 7.43 1.68
CA CYS A 267 25.15 6.43 2.14
C CYS A 267 25.84 5.40 3.05
N THR A 268 25.99 5.75 4.33
CA THR A 268 26.99 5.15 5.24
C THR A 268 26.60 5.19 6.72
N ASN A 269 25.46 5.78 7.09
CA ASN A 269 25.02 5.91 8.48
C ASN A 269 23.53 5.53 8.64
N PRO A 270 23.20 4.23 8.64
CA PRO A 270 24.07 3.08 8.37
C PRO A 270 24.36 2.89 6.87
N ALA A 271 25.32 2.04 6.52
CA ALA A 271 25.48 1.56 5.14
C ALA A 271 24.40 0.51 4.83
N PRO A 272 23.92 0.40 3.57
CA PRO A 272 22.98 -0.65 3.19
C PRO A 272 23.63 -2.04 3.27
N LEU A 273 22.91 -3.04 3.79
CA LEU A 273 23.37 -4.42 3.94
C LEU A 273 22.28 -5.42 3.54
N ASN A 274 22.71 -6.60 3.08
CA ASN A 274 21.87 -7.75 2.71
C ASN A 274 20.69 -7.39 1.77
N GLY A 275 20.96 -6.59 0.74
CA GLY A 275 19.94 -6.16 -0.25
C GLY A 275 19.12 -4.92 0.15
N GLY A 276 19.31 -4.40 1.37
CA GLY A 276 18.58 -3.21 1.84
C GLY A 276 18.77 -1.97 0.96
N ALA A 277 17.74 -1.13 0.92
CA ALA A 277 17.61 -0.04 -0.06
C ALA A 277 18.71 1.03 0.07
N PHE A 278 19.13 1.59 -1.07
CA PHE A 278 20.06 2.73 -1.10
C PHE A 278 19.40 4.03 -0.63
N CYS A 279 20.20 4.96 -0.11
CA CYS A 279 19.73 6.22 0.46
C CYS A 279 19.06 7.13 -0.58
N GLU A 280 17.85 7.60 -0.28
CA GLU A 280 17.06 8.41 -1.21
C GLU A 280 17.52 9.88 -1.32
N GLY A 281 17.52 10.41 -2.54
CA GLY A 281 17.80 11.81 -2.85
C GLY A 281 19.27 12.14 -3.12
N MET A 282 19.59 13.44 -3.18
CA MET A 282 20.90 13.90 -3.67
C MET A 282 22.04 13.70 -2.66
N SER A 283 23.18 13.17 -3.13
CA SER A 283 24.43 13.03 -2.35
C SER A 283 25.28 14.31 -2.32
N VAL A 284 25.04 15.27 -3.22
CA VAL A 284 25.79 16.52 -3.33
C VAL A 284 24.83 17.71 -3.41
N GLN A 285 25.04 18.70 -2.54
CA GLN A 285 24.35 19.99 -2.60
C GLN A 285 25.30 21.07 -3.13
N LYS A 286 24.77 22.01 -3.91
CA LYS A 286 25.46 23.19 -4.43
C LYS A 286 24.74 24.43 -3.92
N SER A 287 25.47 25.47 -3.58
CA SER A 287 24.92 26.79 -3.23
C SER A 287 25.75 27.88 -3.88
N THR A 288 25.15 29.02 -4.19
CA THR A 288 25.87 30.19 -4.67
C THR A 288 26.65 30.84 -3.53
N CYS A 289 27.77 31.47 -3.89
CA CYS A 289 28.60 32.28 -3.00
C CYS A 289 29.00 33.54 -3.76
N ASN A 290 29.17 34.66 -3.06
CA ASN A 290 29.65 35.90 -3.66
C ASN A 290 30.91 36.35 -2.92
N THR A 291 31.96 36.64 -3.67
CA THR A 291 33.27 37.06 -3.16
C THR A 291 33.55 38.49 -3.61
N LEU A 292 34.11 39.33 -2.74
CA LEU A 292 34.26 40.76 -3.05
C LEU A 292 35.33 40.98 -4.14
N CYS A 293 34.97 41.71 -5.19
CA CYS A 293 35.89 42.05 -6.28
C CYS A 293 36.73 43.29 -5.96
N PRO A 294 38.04 43.29 -6.23
CA PRO A 294 38.82 44.52 -6.37
C PRO A 294 38.14 45.47 -7.37
N VAL A 295 38.17 46.76 -7.06
CA VAL A 295 37.72 47.86 -7.92
C VAL A 295 38.90 48.81 -8.05
N ASP A 296 39.44 48.95 -9.25
CA ASP A 296 40.55 49.87 -9.54
C ASP A 296 40.03 51.31 -9.60
N GLY A 297 40.83 52.26 -9.13
CA GLY A 297 40.47 53.68 -9.08
C GLY A 297 40.48 54.35 -10.45
N GLY A 298 39.48 55.20 -10.67
CA GLY A 298 39.39 56.10 -11.82
C GLY A 298 39.44 57.56 -11.40
N TRP A 299 40.11 58.38 -12.22
CA TRP A 299 40.16 59.82 -12.01
C TRP A 299 38.78 60.46 -12.26
N GLY A 300 38.32 61.26 -11.31
CA GLY A 300 37.22 62.19 -11.53
C GLY A 300 37.57 63.28 -12.56
N GLU A 301 36.57 64.06 -12.93
CA GLU A 301 36.77 65.21 -13.79
C GLU A 301 37.74 66.22 -13.16
N TRP A 302 38.45 66.96 -14.01
CA TRP A 302 39.30 68.06 -13.55
C TRP A 302 38.43 69.22 -13.08
N SER A 303 38.86 69.88 -12.01
CA SER A 303 38.34 71.19 -11.62
C SER A 303 38.49 72.18 -12.78
N GLU A 304 37.68 73.24 -12.71
CA GLU A 304 37.99 74.47 -13.43
C GLU A 304 39.40 74.97 -13.09
N TRP A 305 40.00 75.68 -14.05
CA TRP A 305 41.30 76.31 -13.85
C TRP A 305 41.20 77.46 -12.84
N SER A 306 42.19 77.56 -11.95
CA SER A 306 42.35 78.71 -11.06
C SER A 306 42.49 80.00 -11.87
N VAL A 307 42.16 81.13 -11.22
CA VAL A 307 42.66 82.44 -11.65
C VAL A 307 44.19 82.40 -11.74
N CYS A 308 44.74 83.22 -12.65
CA CYS A 308 46.18 83.31 -12.89
C CYS A 308 46.90 83.87 -11.65
N SER A 309 47.96 83.20 -11.19
CA SER A 309 48.72 83.60 -10.01
C SER A 309 49.64 84.81 -10.27
N SER A 310 50.20 85.39 -9.22
CA SER A 310 51.28 86.38 -9.31
C SER A 310 52.52 85.88 -10.05
N ASP A 311 52.69 84.55 -10.06
CA ASP A 311 53.82 83.84 -10.66
C ASP A 311 53.47 83.36 -12.09
N CYS A 312 52.32 83.82 -12.61
CA CYS A 312 51.87 83.66 -13.99
C CYS A 312 51.52 82.22 -14.41
N GLU A 313 51.21 81.39 -13.41
CA GLU A 313 50.70 80.02 -13.55
C GLU A 313 49.22 79.93 -13.15
N ARG A 314 48.49 78.99 -13.75
CA ARG A 314 47.16 78.53 -13.32
C ARG A 314 47.22 77.05 -12.98
N GLN A 315 46.39 76.61 -12.05
CA GLN A 315 46.32 75.21 -11.64
C GLN A 315 44.90 74.66 -11.69
N ARG A 316 44.77 73.35 -11.87
CA ARG A 316 43.54 72.59 -11.67
C ARG A 316 43.85 71.24 -11.02
N SER A 317 42.89 70.72 -10.24
CA SER A 317 43.02 69.46 -9.50
C SER A 317 41.96 68.45 -9.92
N ARG A 318 42.18 67.18 -9.57
CA ARG A 318 41.20 66.08 -9.71
C ARG A 318 41.43 65.06 -8.62
N GLU A 319 40.38 64.33 -8.26
CA GLU A 319 40.42 63.31 -7.20
C GLU A 319 40.21 61.90 -7.76
N CYS A 320 40.69 60.89 -7.04
CA CYS A 320 40.63 59.48 -7.45
C CYS A 320 39.29 58.85 -7.02
N THR A 321 38.18 59.39 -7.53
CA THR A 321 36.82 59.17 -7.02
C THR A 321 35.84 58.58 -8.03
N ALA A 322 36.24 58.38 -9.30
CA ALA A 322 35.35 57.97 -10.39
C ALA A 322 35.83 56.70 -11.12
N PRO A 323 35.79 55.51 -10.49
CA PRO A 323 35.36 55.24 -9.12
C PRO A 323 36.51 55.34 -8.10
N GLU A 324 36.19 55.33 -6.82
CA GLU A 324 37.18 55.14 -5.74
C GLU A 324 37.76 53.70 -5.75
N PRO A 325 39.08 53.51 -5.47
CA PRO A 325 39.68 52.20 -5.27
C PRO A 325 39.04 51.43 -4.11
N LYS A 326 38.54 50.20 -4.34
CA LYS A 326 37.90 49.36 -3.31
C LYS A 326 38.36 47.91 -3.35
N HIS A 327 38.27 47.23 -2.21
CA HIS A 327 38.68 45.83 -1.99
C HIS A 327 40.09 45.45 -2.51
N GLY A 328 41.05 46.38 -2.42
CA GLY A 328 42.44 46.14 -2.86
C GLY A 328 42.70 46.34 -4.35
N GLY A 329 41.81 47.04 -5.08
CA GLY A 329 42.12 47.54 -6.41
C GLY A 329 43.17 48.65 -6.43
N ARG A 330 43.67 48.97 -7.62
CA ARG A 330 44.75 49.93 -7.89
C ARG A 330 44.36 51.37 -7.57
N LEU A 331 45.35 52.19 -7.20
CA LEU A 331 45.20 53.64 -7.14
C LEU A 331 45.24 54.24 -8.55
N CYS A 332 44.75 55.48 -8.71
CA CYS A 332 44.71 56.16 -9.99
C CYS A 332 46.12 56.58 -10.48
N ASP A 333 46.52 56.13 -11.67
CA ASP A 333 47.83 56.48 -12.25
C ASP A 333 47.85 57.90 -12.86
N GLY A 334 48.87 58.69 -12.52
CA GLY A 334 49.11 60.04 -13.03
C GLY A 334 49.07 61.14 -11.97
N VAL A 335 49.21 62.41 -12.39
CA VAL A 335 49.17 63.55 -11.46
C VAL A 335 47.73 63.95 -11.09
N ALA A 336 47.53 64.31 -9.81
CA ALA A 336 46.28 64.83 -9.27
C ALA A 336 46.11 66.35 -9.48
N VAL A 337 47.21 67.07 -9.74
CA VAL A 337 47.23 68.52 -10.02
C VAL A 337 47.97 68.75 -11.33
N ALA A 338 47.46 69.66 -12.15
CA ALA A 338 48.10 70.12 -13.38
C ALA A 338 48.29 71.65 -13.33
N THR A 339 49.46 72.11 -13.74
CA THR A 339 49.85 73.53 -13.84
C THR A 339 50.01 73.91 -15.31
N ASP A 340 49.67 75.15 -15.68
CA ASP A 340 49.78 75.70 -17.03
C ASP A 340 50.04 77.22 -17.02
N ASN A 341 50.65 77.79 -18.07
CA ASN A 341 50.98 79.21 -18.12
C ASN A 341 49.80 80.03 -18.66
N CYS A 342 49.23 80.88 -17.82
CA CYS A 342 48.04 81.69 -18.13
C CYS A 342 48.34 83.03 -18.84
N THR A 343 49.60 83.38 -19.09
CA THR A 343 50.01 84.70 -19.61
C THR A 343 50.62 84.67 -21.01
N GLY A 344 50.73 83.48 -21.64
CA GLY A 344 51.30 83.33 -22.97
C GLY A 344 52.77 83.77 -23.09
N GLY A 345 53.50 83.86 -21.97
CA GLY A 345 54.89 84.31 -21.92
C GLY A 345 55.10 85.83 -21.84
N LEU A 346 54.05 86.64 -21.68
CA LEU A 346 54.18 88.11 -21.55
C LEU A 346 54.56 88.58 -20.12
N CYS A 347 54.53 87.67 -19.14
CA CYS A 347 54.92 87.92 -17.75
C CYS A 347 56.42 88.20 -17.62
N THR A 348 56.81 89.42 -17.24
CA THR A 348 58.19 89.92 -17.32
C THR A 348 58.69 90.56 -16.02
N GLN A 349 59.16 89.73 -15.07
CA GLN A 349 60.04 90.20 -13.99
C GLN A 349 61.51 90.24 -14.43
N ASN A 350 62.28 91.23 -13.98
CA ASN A 350 63.58 91.56 -14.60
C ASN A 350 64.81 91.30 -13.70
N ARG A 351 65.44 90.13 -13.92
CA ARG A 351 66.87 89.79 -13.71
C ARG A 351 67.51 89.91 -12.31
N LYS A 352 67.92 88.75 -11.77
CA LYS A 352 69.33 88.31 -11.53
C LYS A 352 69.32 86.93 -10.82
N LEU A 353 70.27 86.00 -11.02
CA LEU A 353 71.28 85.79 -12.07
C LEU A 353 71.83 84.33 -11.99
N ILE A 354 71.82 83.59 -13.11
CA ILE A 354 72.77 82.51 -13.48
C ILE A 354 72.91 81.21 -12.64
N HIS A 355 72.64 80.09 -13.34
CA HIS A 355 73.15 78.70 -13.23
C HIS A 355 73.04 77.83 -11.96
N ASP A 356 72.45 76.64 -12.19
CA ASP A 356 72.90 75.31 -11.77
C ASP A 356 73.69 75.15 -10.47
N VAL A 357 72.97 74.80 -9.41
CA VAL A 357 73.50 73.87 -8.39
C VAL A 357 72.88 72.50 -8.65
N LYS A 358 73.63 71.64 -9.34
CA LYS A 358 73.35 70.20 -9.43
C LYS A 358 73.96 69.51 -8.20
N PRO A 359 73.18 69.00 -7.24
CA PRO A 359 73.74 68.22 -6.15
C PRO A 359 74.32 66.91 -6.70
N GLN A 360 75.39 66.42 -6.06
CA GLN A 360 75.82 65.04 -6.22
C GLN A 360 74.65 64.10 -5.82
N GLY A 361 74.50 62.93 -6.43
CA GLY A 361 75.60 62.06 -6.86
C GLY A 361 76.23 61.34 -5.67
N VAL A 362 75.42 61.04 -4.64
CA VAL A 362 75.81 60.20 -3.50
C VAL A 362 75.47 58.75 -3.86
N GLU A 363 76.48 57.89 -3.83
CA GLU A 363 76.32 56.45 -4.02
C GLU A 363 75.61 55.83 -2.81
N ASN A 364 74.78 54.81 -3.05
CA ASN A 364 74.54 53.77 -2.06
C ASN A 364 74.56 52.41 -2.75
N SER A 365 75.77 51.85 -2.81
CA SER A 365 76.02 50.48 -3.27
C SER A 365 75.60 49.49 -2.18
N SER A 366 74.38 48.93 -2.26
CA SER A 366 73.93 47.92 -1.29
C SER A 366 72.85 46.92 -1.75
N ASP A 367 72.63 46.71 -3.05
CA ASP A 367 71.53 45.83 -3.55
C ASP A 367 71.99 44.63 -4.41
N VAL A 368 73.18 44.08 -4.16
CA VAL A 368 73.64 42.81 -4.76
C VAL A 368 73.48 41.62 -3.79
N ALA A 369 73.56 41.87 -2.48
CA ALA A 369 73.46 40.82 -1.45
C ALA A 369 72.02 40.37 -1.15
N LEU A 370 71.04 41.27 -1.28
CA LEU A 370 69.64 40.96 -0.96
C LEU A 370 68.97 40.09 -2.04
N TYR A 371 69.19 40.42 -3.31
CA TYR A 371 68.65 39.67 -4.45
C TYR A 371 69.26 38.27 -4.59
N SER A 372 70.54 38.07 -4.24
CA SER A 372 71.16 36.73 -4.24
C SER A 372 70.56 35.81 -3.17
N GLY A 373 70.21 36.34 -1.99
CA GLY A 373 69.49 35.60 -0.95
C GLY A 373 68.08 35.17 -1.39
N LEU A 374 67.31 36.07 -2.02
CA LEU A 374 65.99 35.77 -2.55
C LEU A 374 66.04 34.72 -3.68
N ALA A 375 66.99 34.83 -4.60
CA ALA A 375 67.18 33.85 -5.67
C ALA A 375 67.49 32.44 -5.11
N ALA A 376 68.39 32.34 -4.13
CA ALA A 376 68.70 31.08 -3.46
C ALA A 376 67.48 30.49 -2.73
N GLY A 377 66.69 31.33 -2.05
CA GLY A 377 65.46 30.91 -1.37
C GLY A 377 64.39 30.36 -2.34
N VAL A 378 64.19 30.98 -3.50
CA VAL A 378 63.25 30.47 -4.51
C VAL A 378 63.72 29.13 -5.07
N VAL A 379 65.03 28.97 -5.35
CA VAL A 379 65.59 27.71 -5.85
C VAL A 379 65.45 26.56 -4.83
N THR A 380 65.72 26.80 -3.53
CA THR A 380 65.54 25.75 -2.51
C THR A 380 64.08 25.37 -2.30
N VAL A 381 63.14 26.31 -2.39
CA VAL A 381 61.68 26.00 -2.35
C VAL A 381 61.25 25.18 -3.57
N VAL A 382 61.71 25.51 -4.78
CA VAL A 382 61.43 24.72 -5.99
C VAL A 382 62.01 23.31 -5.89
N LEU A 383 63.24 23.15 -5.40
CA LEU A 383 63.84 21.84 -5.16
C LEU A 383 63.09 21.03 -4.08
N LEU A 384 62.57 21.68 -3.03
CA LEU A 384 61.70 21.03 -2.03
C LEU A 384 60.38 20.55 -2.64
N ILE A 385 59.75 21.34 -3.52
CA ILE A 385 58.52 20.95 -4.22
C ILE A 385 58.79 19.76 -5.16
N ILE A 386 59.93 19.75 -5.86
CA ILE A 386 60.35 18.63 -6.71
C ILE A 386 60.62 17.38 -5.84
N ALA A 387 61.32 17.52 -4.72
CA ALA A 387 61.58 16.41 -3.79
C ALA A 387 60.28 15.82 -3.20
N VAL A 388 59.34 16.67 -2.76
CA VAL A 388 58.03 16.24 -2.22
C VAL A 388 57.14 15.60 -3.29
N THR A 389 57.16 16.09 -4.53
CA THR A 389 56.39 15.48 -5.63
C THR A 389 56.98 14.16 -6.10
N LEU A 390 58.31 14.03 -6.13
CA LEU A 390 58.98 12.74 -6.37
C LEU A 390 58.75 11.74 -5.23
N TYR A 391 58.80 12.17 -3.96
CA TYR A 391 58.50 11.33 -2.80
C TYR A 391 57.06 10.82 -2.80
N ARG A 392 56.09 11.69 -3.11
CA ARG A 392 54.68 11.30 -3.31
C ARG A 392 54.48 10.35 -4.49
N ARG A 393 55.30 10.48 -5.55
CA ARG A 393 55.27 9.58 -6.72
C ARG A 393 55.88 8.22 -6.41
N SER A 394 56.95 8.14 -5.61
CA SER A 394 57.50 6.85 -5.15
C SER A 394 56.62 6.15 -4.11
N GLN A 395 55.79 6.89 -3.36
CA GLN A 395 54.81 6.28 -2.46
C GLN A 395 53.58 5.68 -3.17
N SER A 396 53.35 5.95 -4.47
CA SER A 396 52.25 5.32 -5.22
C SER A 396 52.63 4.00 -5.88
N GLU A 397 53.74 3.37 -5.49
CA GLU A 397 54.30 2.19 -6.17
C GLU A 397 54.47 0.95 -5.25
N TYR A 398 53.97 0.99 -4.01
CA TYR A 398 53.96 -0.16 -3.08
C TYR A 398 52.68 -0.23 -2.22
N GLY A 399 51.93 -1.35 -2.32
CA GLY A 399 50.68 -1.63 -1.59
C GLY A 399 49.43 -1.40 -2.46
N VAL A 400 49.05 -2.26 -3.42
CA VAL A 400 48.60 -3.68 -3.32
C VAL A 400 47.20 -3.84 -2.72
N ASP A 401 46.22 -3.94 -3.63
CA ASP A 401 44.98 -4.74 -3.68
C ASP A 401 44.03 -4.84 -2.48
N VAL A 402 42.74 -4.51 -2.73
CA VAL A 402 41.69 -5.49 -3.12
C VAL A 402 40.56 -4.73 -3.85
N ILE A 403 39.78 -5.42 -4.68
CA ILE A 403 38.95 -4.88 -5.78
C ILE A 403 37.45 -5.05 -5.49
N ASP A 404 36.59 -4.06 -5.82
CA ASP A 404 35.41 -4.29 -6.69
C ASP A 404 34.77 -3.01 -7.26
N SER A 405 33.99 -3.18 -8.36
CA SER A 405 33.07 -2.26 -9.06
C SER A 405 33.48 -1.82 -10.48
N SER A 406 32.99 -2.51 -11.51
CA SER A 406 32.49 -1.86 -12.76
C SER A 406 31.80 -2.84 -13.72
N ALA A 407 30.52 -2.60 -14.00
CA ALA A 407 29.81 -3.23 -15.12
C ALA A 407 28.64 -2.35 -15.58
N LEU A 408 28.67 -1.89 -16.84
CA LEU A 408 27.48 -1.61 -17.66
C LEU A 408 27.85 -1.25 -19.11
N THR A 409 26.96 -1.60 -20.05
CA THR A 409 26.93 -1.28 -21.50
C THR A 409 27.91 -1.99 -22.45
N GLY A 410 27.33 -2.76 -23.38
CA GLY A 410 27.94 -3.44 -24.54
C GLY A 410 26.85 -4.29 -25.22
N GLY A 411 26.68 -4.21 -26.54
CA GLY A 411 25.45 -4.65 -27.24
C GLY A 411 25.56 -5.93 -28.10
N PHE A 412 24.39 -6.43 -28.55
CA PHE A 412 24.19 -7.62 -29.40
C PHE A 412 24.54 -7.40 -30.89
N GLN A 413 24.79 -8.50 -31.63
CA GLN A 413 24.01 -8.97 -32.81
C GLN A 413 24.40 -10.41 -33.23
N SER A 414 23.64 -11.02 -34.14
CA SER A 414 23.52 -12.47 -34.50
C SER A 414 24.70 -13.08 -35.32
N PHE A 415 24.88 -14.40 -35.51
CA PHE A 415 23.93 -15.44 -36.00
C PHE A 415 24.22 -16.93 -35.64
N SER A 416 23.14 -17.65 -35.31
CA SER A 416 22.77 -19.05 -35.69
C SER A 416 23.78 -20.21 -35.73
N PHE A 417 23.60 -21.24 -34.86
CA PHE A 417 22.82 -22.45 -35.25
C PHE A 417 22.55 -23.44 -34.08
N LYS A 418 21.34 -24.05 -34.10
CA LYS A 418 20.90 -25.31 -33.44
C LYS A 418 21.12 -25.54 -31.94
N THR A 419 20.02 -25.86 -31.26
CA THR A 419 19.98 -26.41 -29.91
C THR A 419 20.53 -27.84 -29.83
N SER A 420 21.30 -28.11 -28.77
CA SER A 420 21.51 -29.43 -28.18
C SER A 420 21.43 -29.30 -26.65
N ARG A 421 21.33 -30.41 -25.93
CA ARG A 421 20.99 -30.44 -24.50
C ARG A 421 22.20 -30.23 -23.56
N GLN A 422 21.86 -29.76 -22.35
CA GLN A 422 22.55 -29.92 -21.06
C GLN A 422 23.78 -29.07 -20.70
N ALA A 423 23.69 -28.59 -19.45
CA ALA A 423 24.78 -28.27 -18.50
C ALA A 423 25.55 -26.94 -18.63
N ASN A 424 25.86 -26.42 -17.44
CA ASN A 424 26.75 -25.31 -17.07
C ASN A 424 28.20 -25.88 -16.88
N PRO A 425 29.28 -25.10 -16.64
CA PRO A 425 29.40 -23.63 -16.55
C PRO A 425 30.71 -23.01 -17.14
N LEU A 426 30.94 -21.71 -16.84
CA LEU A 426 32.23 -20.99 -16.63
C LEU A 426 33.10 -20.41 -17.81
N LEU A 427 33.49 -19.13 -17.59
CA LEU A 427 34.78 -18.43 -17.89
C LEU A 427 35.08 -17.65 -19.22
N ILE A 428 35.52 -16.39 -19.02
CA ILE A 428 36.54 -15.57 -19.75
C ILE A 428 36.19 -14.79 -21.06
N ASN A 429 35.74 -13.54 -20.88
CA ASN A 429 36.39 -12.23 -21.21
C ASN A 429 36.86 -11.81 -22.65
N SER A 430 36.57 -10.54 -23.00
CA SER A 430 37.30 -9.61 -23.96
C SER A 430 37.23 -9.89 -25.49
N SER A 431 37.21 -8.92 -26.44
CA SER A 431 37.47 -7.45 -26.44
C SER A 431 36.99 -6.67 -27.70
N MET A 432 36.78 -5.34 -27.54
CA MET A 432 36.95 -4.21 -28.49
C MET A 432 35.96 -3.89 -29.67
N GLN A 433 36.02 -2.59 -30.04
CA GLN A 433 35.20 -1.73 -30.93
C GLN A 433 35.94 -1.45 -32.28
N PRO A 434 35.51 -0.59 -33.28
CA PRO A 434 34.87 0.74 -33.11
C PRO A 434 33.87 1.28 -34.21
N ASP A 435 33.25 2.44 -33.91
CA ASP A 435 32.94 3.61 -34.79
C ASP A 435 32.04 3.51 -36.06
N LEU A 436 31.36 4.56 -36.57
CA LEU A 436 31.47 6.03 -36.34
C LEU A 436 30.10 6.79 -36.22
N THR A 437 30.21 7.99 -35.64
CA THR A 437 29.23 9.04 -35.27
C THR A 437 28.37 9.72 -36.37
N VAL A 438 27.37 10.55 -35.97
CA VAL A 438 27.36 12.04 -36.20
C VAL A 438 26.23 12.80 -35.44
N SER A 439 26.61 13.83 -34.66
CA SER A 439 25.94 15.14 -34.29
C SER A 439 24.41 15.26 -33.97
N ARG A 440 23.91 16.21 -33.14
CA ARG A 440 24.52 17.35 -32.41
C ARG A 440 23.69 17.80 -31.16
N THR A 441 24.30 18.65 -30.34
CA THR A 441 23.82 19.30 -29.09
C THR A 441 22.75 20.39 -29.27
N TYR A 442 21.96 20.71 -28.22
CA TYR A 442 21.88 22.07 -27.65
C TYR A 442 21.25 22.13 -26.23
N THR A 443 21.84 23.02 -25.44
CA THR A 443 21.67 23.38 -24.02
C THR A 443 20.44 24.27 -23.69
N SER A 444 20.03 24.27 -22.42
CA SER A 444 19.08 25.25 -21.78
C SER A 444 19.69 26.67 -21.67
N PRO A 445 18.92 27.75 -21.32
CA PRO A 445 18.60 28.01 -19.89
C PRO A 445 17.32 28.81 -19.52
N MET A 446 16.91 28.67 -18.25
CA MET A 446 16.33 29.67 -17.31
C MET A 446 15.23 30.69 -17.74
N CYS A 447 14.14 30.71 -16.96
CA CYS A 447 13.13 31.78 -16.97
C CYS A 447 13.52 33.00 -16.11
N PHE A 448 12.82 34.13 -16.33
CA PHE A 448 12.66 35.23 -15.37
C PHE A 448 11.17 35.66 -15.33
N GLN A 449 10.83 36.55 -14.41
CA GLN A 449 9.48 36.88 -13.96
C GLN A 449 9.31 38.42 -13.92
N ASP A 450 8.15 38.97 -14.31
CA ASP A 450 7.26 39.73 -13.40
C ASP A 450 5.94 40.24 -14.02
N SER A 451 5.09 40.74 -13.12
CA SER A 451 3.75 41.36 -13.25
C SER A 451 3.41 42.27 -14.44
N ILE A 452 2.09 42.46 -14.69
CA ILE A 452 1.40 43.76 -14.77
C ILE A 452 -0.13 43.57 -14.64
N ASP A 453 -0.84 44.63 -14.23
CA ASP A 453 -2.30 44.71 -14.04
C ASP A 453 -2.80 46.11 -14.50
N LYS A 454 -4.11 46.29 -14.75
CA LYS A 454 -4.81 47.43 -15.46
C LYS A 454 -4.78 47.35 -17.00
N GLU A 455 -5.72 47.92 -17.78
CA GLU A 455 -6.93 48.77 -17.56
C GLU A 455 -8.19 48.04 -18.14
N LEU A 456 -9.46 48.19 -17.73
CA LEU A 456 -10.38 49.27 -17.30
C LEU A 456 -11.16 50.03 -18.42
N MET A 457 -12.50 49.93 -18.37
CA MET A 457 -13.56 50.64 -19.14
C MET A 457 -13.70 50.29 -20.64
N ALA A 458 -14.84 49.76 -21.12
CA ALA A 458 -16.13 50.39 -21.45
C ALA A 458 -16.10 51.14 -22.82
N GLU A 459 -17.16 51.29 -23.63
CA GLU A 459 -18.63 51.21 -23.42
C GLU A 459 -19.33 51.06 -24.80
N ARG A 460 -20.54 50.48 -24.92
CA ARG A 460 -21.69 51.08 -25.67
C ARG A 460 -22.99 50.25 -25.79
N SER A 461 -24.03 50.82 -25.22
CA SER A 461 -25.47 50.69 -25.52
C SER A 461 -25.83 51.32 -26.91
N LEU A 462 -27.06 51.50 -27.42
CA LEU A 462 -28.43 51.67 -26.83
C LEU A 462 -29.51 51.71 -27.97
N LEU A 463 -30.82 51.70 -27.62
CA LEU A 463 -32.05 52.22 -28.33
C LEU A 463 -32.99 51.29 -29.17
N ASP A 464 -34.14 50.91 -28.58
CA ASP A 464 -35.54 51.36 -28.85
C ASP A 464 -36.13 51.55 -30.29
N PRO A 465 -37.48 51.41 -30.52
CA PRO A 465 -38.57 51.93 -29.66
C PRO A 465 -39.92 51.14 -29.50
N LEU A 466 -40.80 51.70 -28.64
CA LEU A 466 -42.19 51.37 -28.21
C LEU A 466 -43.30 51.54 -29.30
N PRO A 467 -44.64 51.25 -29.08
CA PRO A 467 -45.46 51.12 -27.83
C PRO A 467 -46.43 49.87 -27.83
N ASP A 468 -47.58 49.70 -27.12
CA ASP A 468 -48.47 50.55 -26.27
C ASP A 468 -49.46 49.75 -25.34
N LEU A 469 -50.12 50.47 -24.42
CA LEU A 469 -51.53 50.43 -23.95
C LEU A 469 -52.08 49.45 -22.85
N LYS A 470 -52.54 50.10 -21.74
CA LYS A 470 -53.58 49.75 -20.71
C LYS A 470 -53.27 48.64 -19.66
N VAL A 471 -53.08 48.96 -18.37
CA VAL A 471 -54.06 49.43 -17.32
C VAL A 471 -54.97 48.28 -16.83
N LYS A 472 -54.95 47.85 -15.55
CA LYS A 472 -55.37 48.56 -14.29
C LYS A 472 -54.97 47.68 -13.07
N GLY A 473 -54.63 48.14 -11.85
CA GLY A 473 -54.39 49.47 -11.27
C GLY A 473 -54.45 49.43 -9.71
N VAL A 474 -54.06 50.53 -9.02
CA VAL A 474 -54.26 50.80 -7.55
C VAL A 474 -53.41 49.92 -6.59
N ALA A 475 -52.30 50.36 -5.97
CA ALA A 475 -52.07 51.43 -4.95
C ALA A 475 -52.38 50.97 -3.49
N GLU A 476 -51.74 51.47 -2.41
CA GLU A 476 -50.76 52.57 -2.24
C GLU A 476 -49.90 52.41 -0.95
N ARG A 477 -48.82 53.22 -0.81
CA ARG A 477 -48.21 53.89 0.39
C ARG A 477 -48.23 53.26 1.82
N ALA A 478 -47.27 53.54 2.71
CA ALA A 478 -46.05 54.37 2.66
C ALA A 478 -45.01 53.97 3.74
N GLU A 479 -43.73 54.15 3.38
CA GLU A 479 -42.65 54.83 4.13
C GLU A 479 -42.76 55.03 5.67
N TYR A 480 -41.67 54.75 6.39
CA TYR A 480 -40.96 55.79 7.16
C TYR A 480 -39.49 55.39 7.41
N HIS A 481 -38.57 56.35 7.20
CA HIS A 481 -37.13 56.18 7.47
C HIS A 481 -36.78 56.51 8.92
N VAL A 482 -35.83 55.76 9.52
CA VAL A 482 -34.82 56.31 10.44
C VAL A 482 -33.47 55.64 10.14
N MET A 483 -32.38 56.41 10.12
CA MET A 483 -31.01 55.93 9.95
C MET A 483 -30.11 56.59 10.99
N SER A 484 -29.27 55.82 11.68
CA SER A 484 -28.17 56.32 12.52
C SER A 484 -27.05 55.29 12.62
N HIS A 485 -25.81 55.74 12.84
CA HIS A 485 -24.59 54.98 12.51
C HIS A 485 -23.96 54.19 13.69
N PRO A 486 -23.14 53.16 13.40
CA PRO A 486 -22.37 52.40 14.39
C PRO A 486 -20.95 52.97 14.60
N GLN A 487 -20.32 52.62 15.73
CA GLN A 487 -18.96 52.03 15.83
C GLN A 487 -18.40 52.03 17.26
N THR A 488 -18.01 50.86 17.78
CA THR A 488 -16.71 50.64 18.44
C THR A 488 -16.39 49.14 18.50
N PHE A 489 -15.11 48.77 18.46
CA PHE A 489 -14.63 47.38 18.33
C PHE A 489 -14.60 46.62 19.67
N PRO A 490 -14.51 45.27 19.64
CA PRO A 490 -13.17 44.68 19.74
C PRO A 490 -12.84 43.60 18.67
N ARG A 491 -11.53 43.37 18.47
CA ARG A 491 -10.99 42.12 17.89
C ARG A 491 -11.14 40.98 18.94
N GLY A 492 -11.20 39.70 18.60
CA GLY A 492 -11.15 39.05 17.29
C GLY A 492 -10.45 37.68 17.40
N LEU A 493 -11.18 36.59 17.17
CA LEU A 493 -10.68 35.21 17.05
C LEU A 493 -11.48 34.50 15.93
N ALA A 494 -10.91 33.45 15.35
CA ALA A 494 -11.42 32.85 14.10
C ALA A 494 -12.72 32.02 14.29
N PRO A 495 -13.66 32.08 13.33
CA PRO A 495 -14.84 31.22 13.30
C PRO A 495 -14.74 30.08 12.27
N ASP A 496 -15.23 28.90 12.64
CA ASP A 496 -15.66 27.87 11.68
C ASP A 496 -16.83 28.38 10.82
N TYR A 497 -16.93 27.90 9.56
CA TYR A 497 -18.05 28.25 8.68
C TYR A 497 -19.03 27.10 8.45
N ARG A 498 -20.30 27.38 8.78
CA ARG A 498 -21.50 26.64 8.32
C ARG A 498 -22.44 27.60 7.58
N ALA A 499 -23.05 27.12 6.51
CA ALA A 499 -24.30 27.62 5.92
C ALA A 499 -25.04 26.39 5.33
N VAL A 500 -26.34 26.12 5.46
CA VAL A 500 -27.58 26.94 5.58
C VAL A 500 -27.95 27.60 4.23
N GLY A 501 -29.17 27.48 3.68
CA GLY A 501 -30.34 26.68 4.08
C GLY A 501 -31.68 27.44 3.96
N THR A 502 -32.64 26.90 3.20
CA THR A 502 -33.96 27.51 2.87
C THR A 502 -35.00 26.41 2.54
N THR A 503 -36.34 26.52 2.72
CA THR A 503 -37.22 27.17 3.72
C THR A 503 -38.61 26.47 3.66
N LEU A 504 -39.48 26.63 4.67
CA LEU A 504 -40.68 25.77 4.86
C LEU A 504 -41.93 26.04 3.98
N GLY A 505 -42.65 24.95 3.68
CA GLY A 505 -44.08 24.92 3.31
C GLY A 505 -45.01 24.48 4.45
N ARG A 506 -46.33 24.42 4.19
CA ARG A 506 -47.43 24.30 5.19
C ARG A 506 -48.69 23.68 4.55
N ARG A 507 -49.70 23.12 5.25
CA ARG A 507 -50.07 23.04 6.69
C ARG A 507 -51.08 21.88 6.89
N GLY A 508 -50.85 20.90 7.78
CA GLY A 508 -51.83 19.85 8.10
C GLY A 508 -51.57 19.10 9.41
N LYS A 509 -52.62 18.80 10.19
CA LYS A 509 -52.57 17.97 11.42
C LYS A 509 -53.50 16.77 11.26
N ASN A 510 -53.02 15.59 11.65
CA ASN A 510 -53.81 14.55 12.31
C ASN A 510 -52.85 13.64 13.10
N LEU A 511 -53.34 12.96 14.14
CA LEU A 511 -52.49 12.19 15.06
C LEU A 511 -52.29 10.75 14.53
N PHE A 512 -51.03 10.31 14.44
CA PHE A 512 -50.55 9.00 14.89
C PHE A 512 -49.01 9.03 14.94
N THR A 513 -48.40 8.45 15.97
CA THR A 513 -46.95 8.41 16.16
C THR A 513 -46.36 7.03 15.88
N PRO A 514 -45.39 6.94 14.96
CA PRO A 514 -44.21 6.09 15.10
C PRO A 514 -42.97 6.95 15.38
N GLN A 515 -41.92 6.35 15.95
CA GLN A 515 -40.64 7.04 16.10
C GLN A 515 -39.95 7.21 14.74
N VAL A 516 -39.54 8.43 14.41
CA VAL A 516 -38.63 8.70 13.29
C VAL A 516 -37.20 8.63 13.79
N SER A 517 -36.44 7.65 13.33
CA SER A 517 -34.99 7.60 13.51
C SER A 517 -34.31 8.65 12.63
N LEU A 518 -33.48 9.51 13.25
CA LEU A 518 -32.68 10.50 12.55
C LEU A 518 -31.55 9.82 11.77
N THR A 519 -31.71 9.69 10.45
CA THR A 519 -30.61 9.32 9.56
C THR A 519 -29.65 10.50 9.39
N PRO A 520 -28.32 10.31 9.54
CA PRO A 520 -27.35 11.34 9.20
C PRO A 520 -27.31 11.54 7.68
N SER A 521 -27.11 12.79 7.23
CA SER A 521 -26.97 13.11 5.81
C SER A 521 -25.71 12.44 5.23
N ARG A 522 -25.90 11.52 4.28
CA ARG A 522 -24.83 10.82 3.56
C ARG A 522 -23.92 11.79 2.78
N PRO A 523 -22.62 11.47 2.61
CA PRO A 523 -21.74 12.24 1.72
C PRO A 523 -22.18 12.05 0.26
N LEU A 524 -22.19 13.14 -0.51
CA LEU A 524 -22.49 13.09 -1.95
C LEU A 524 -21.20 12.75 -2.72
N HIS A 525 -21.13 11.56 -3.32
CA HIS A 525 -20.02 11.16 -4.20
C HIS A 525 -20.14 11.90 -5.57
N LYS A 526 -19.76 13.17 -5.59
CA LYS A 526 -19.71 14.04 -6.78
C LYS A 526 -18.30 14.56 -7.04
N ALA A 527 -17.85 14.49 -8.29
CA ALA A 527 -16.68 15.19 -8.82
C ALA A 527 -17.10 16.24 -9.86
N THR A 528 -16.33 17.33 -9.98
CA THR A 528 -16.55 18.45 -10.91
C THR A 528 -15.22 19.01 -11.40
N ALA A 529 -15.10 19.31 -12.69
CA ALA A 529 -13.96 20.03 -13.25
C ALA A 529 -14.32 20.74 -14.57
N VAL A 530 -13.57 21.79 -14.91
CA VAL A 530 -13.69 22.45 -16.20
C VAL A 530 -12.67 21.86 -17.18
N PHE A 531 -13.15 21.41 -18.33
CA PHE A 531 -12.32 20.92 -19.44
C PHE A 531 -12.53 21.81 -20.68
N GLY A 532 -11.49 21.91 -21.51
CA GLY A 532 -11.55 22.50 -22.85
C GLY A 532 -10.84 21.58 -23.84
N HIS A 533 -10.51 22.08 -25.04
CA HIS A 533 -9.90 21.29 -26.12
C HIS A 533 -8.68 20.43 -25.72
N ALA A 534 -7.84 20.91 -24.80
CA ALA A 534 -6.70 20.14 -24.30
C ALA A 534 -7.07 18.82 -23.60
N GLY A 535 -8.36 18.58 -23.33
CA GLY A 535 -8.88 17.40 -22.66
C GLY A 535 -8.51 17.30 -21.19
N GLY A 536 -8.85 16.18 -20.58
CA GLY A 536 -8.50 15.92 -19.19
C GLY A 536 -9.20 14.69 -18.60
N ARG A 537 -8.91 14.43 -17.34
CA ARG A 537 -9.45 13.31 -16.58
C ARG A 537 -10.19 13.81 -15.34
N LEU A 538 -11.37 13.26 -15.09
CA LEU A 538 -12.17 13.44 -13.87
C LEU A 538 -12.20 12.10 -13.13
N VAL A 539 -11.95 12.09 -11.83
CA VAL A 539 -11.93 10.87 -11.00
C VAL A 539 -12.80 11.11 -9.76
N VAL A 540 -13.63 10.13 -9.39
CA VAL A 540 -14.32 10.15 -8.09
C VAL A 540 -13.45 9.39 -7.07
N PRO A 541 -12.81 10.06 -6.09
CA PRO A 541 -11.78 9.47 -5.25
C PRO A 541 -12.20 8.18 -4.53
N ASN A 542 -11.39 7.14 -4.62
CA ASN A 542 -11.56 5.81 -3.96
C ASN A 542 -12.77 4.98 -4.42
N THR A 543 -13.49 5.36 -5.48
CA THR A 543 -14.69 4.65 -5.96
C THR A 543 -14.44 3.72 -7.15
N GLY A 544 -13.28 3.87 -7.81
CA GLY A 544 -12.94 3.14 -9.04
C GLY A 544 -13.56 3.74 -10.31
N ILE A 545 -14.25 4.87 -10.20
CA ILE A 545 -15.00 5.50 -11.30
C ILE A 545 -14.26 6.74 -11.80
N SER A 546 -14.08 6.84 -13.11
CA SER A 546 -13.42 8.00 -13.74
C SER A 546 -13.89 8.24 -15.18
N LEU A 547 -13.68 9.45 -15.67
CA LEU A 547 -14.02 9.92 -17.01
C LEU A 547 -12.74 10.48 -17.67
N LEU A 548 -12.37 10.01 -18.84
CA LEU A 548 -11.32 10.61 -19.67
C LEU A 548 -11.97 11.33 -20.86
N VAL A 549 -11.85 12.65 -20.87
CA VAL A 549 -12.22 13.54 -21.98
C VAL A 549 -11.01 13.61 -22.91
N PRO A 550 -11.05 13.03 -24.12
CA PRO A 550 -9.87 13.00 -24.98
C PRO A 550 -9.45 14.40 -25.44
N HIS A 551 -8.17 14.57 -25.75
CA HIS A 551 -7.69 15.77 -26.42
C HIS A 551 -8.40 15.95 -27.76
N GLY A 552 -8.97 17.12 -28.01
CA GLY A 552 -9.73 17.43 -29.21
C GLY A 552 -11.21 17.03 -29.18
N GLY A 553 -11.70 16.42 -28.10
CA GLY A 553 -13.12 16.09 -27.91
C GLY A 553 -14.02 17.28 -27.52
N ILE A 554 -13.42 18.44 -27.27
CA ILE A 554 -14.07 19.74 -27.07
C ILE A 554 -13.43 20.73 -28.07
N ALA A 555 -14.20 21.67 -28.60
CA ALA A 555 -13.70 22.66 -29.58
C ALA A 555 -12.67 23.63 -28.95
N GLU A 556 -11.79 24.21 -29.78
CA GLU A 556 -10.65 25.04 -29.33
C GLU A 556 -11.07 26.24 -28.47
N ASP A 557 -12.16 26.93 -28.86
CA ASP A 557 -12.68 28.11 -28.16
C ASP A 557 -13.72 27.80 -27.06
N THR A 558 -14.00 26.52 -26.75
CA THR A 558 -15.04 26.15 -25.77
C THR A 558 -14.48 25.46 -24.52
N THR A 559 -15.17 25.68 -23.40
CA THR A 559 -14.90 25.00 -22.13
C THR A 559 -16.21 24.60 -21.46
N TRP A 560 -16.22 23.45 -20.80
CA TRP A 560 -17.39 22.87 -20.16
C TRP A 560 -17.07 22.50 -18.70
N GLU A 561 -17.90 22.95 -17.76
CA GLU A 561 -17.91 22.43 -16.39
C GLU A 561 -18.58 21.06 -16.39
N MET A 562 -17.77 20.00 -16.48
CA MET A 562 -18.24 18.62 -16.46
C MET A 562 -18.33 18.09 -15.04
N TYR A 563 -19.32 17.24 -14.80
CA TYR A 563 -19.51 16.58 -13.51
C TYR A 563 -19.72 15.08 -13.65
N MET A 564 -19.39 14.36 -12.59
CA MET A 564 -19.69 12.95 -12.40
C MET A 564 -20.29 12.76 -11.01
N ILE A 565 -21.40 12.03 -10.92
CA ILE A 565 -22.15 11.76 -9.69
C ILE A 565 -22.42 10.26 -9.62
N ILE A 566 -22.15 9.65 -8.47
CA ILE A 566 -22.62 8.31 -8.16
C ILE A 566 -24.00 8.43 -7.52
N ASN A 567 -24.99 7.78 -8.12
CA ASN A 567 -26.38 7.83 -7.68
C ASN A 567 -26.68 6.57 -6.88
N GLN A 568 -26.93 6.72 -5.58
CA GLN A 568 -27.46 5.63 -4.77
C GLN A 568 -28.93 5.40 -5.16
N GLU A 569 -29.34 4.14 -5.30
CA GLU A 569 -30.65 3.83 -5.84
C GLU A 569 -31.70 3.62 -4.75
N ASP A 570 -32.86 4.27 -4.92
CA ASP A 570 -34.05 3.95 -4.12
C ASP A 570 -34.68 2.65 -4.63
N SER A 571 -35.15 1.83 -3.70
CA SER A 571 -35.51 0.43 -3.91
C SER A 571 -36.88 0.24 -4.59
N SER A 572 -37.13 0.90 -5.71
CA SER A 572 -38.45 0.97 -6.38
C SER A 572 -38.42 1.04 -7.91
N THR A 573 -37.27 0.74 -8.56
CA THR A 573 -37.08 0.91 -10.02
C THR A 573 -36.73 -0.37 -10.79
N VAL A 574 -36.58 -1.51 -10.13
CA VAL A 574 -36.50 -2.83 -10.77
C VAL A 574 -37.83 -3.55 -10.53
N SER A 575 -38.47 -4.04 -11.59
CA SER A 575 -39.68 -4.87 -11.45
C SER A 575 -39.29 -6.25 -10.93
N GLU A 576 -40.12 -6.87 -10.09
CA GLU A 576 -39.92 -8.26 -9.63
C GLU A 576 -40.05 -9.31 -10.75
N GLU A 577 -40.30 -8.86 -11.99
CA GLU A 577 -40.57 -9.69 -13.18
C GLU A 577 -39.32 -9.96 -14.05
N GLU A 578 -38.21 -9.24 -13.86
CA GLU A 578 -36.98 -9.41 -14.66
C GLU A 578 -35.85 -10.05 -13.83
N ALA A 579 -35.11 -11.01 -14.41
CA ALA A 579 -34.05 -11.78 -13.73
C ALA A 579 -32.71 -11.02 -13.57
N GLU A 580 -32.73 -9.71 -13.76
CA GLU A 580 -31.57 -8.83 -13.86
C GLU A 580 -31.06 -8.34 -12.49
N ILE A 581 -29.74 -8.16 -12.36
CA ILE A 581 -29.14 -7.43 -11.23
C ILE A 581 -28.17 -6.34 -11.68
N PHE A 582 -28.04 -5.28 -10.89
CA PHE A 582 -26.97 -4.30 -11.08
C PHE A 582 -25.63 -4.88 -10.64
N LEU A 583 -24.64 -4.80 -11.52
CA LEU A 583 -23.26 -5.23 -11.31
C LEU A 583 -22.33 -4.06 -10.93
N SER A 584 -22.78 -2.82 -11.15
CA SER A 584 -22.07 -1.58 -10.81
C SER A 584 -23.01 -0.59 -10.09
N PRO A 585 -22.49 0.42 -9.39
CA PRO A 585 -23.29 1.59 -9.03
C PRO A 585 -23.73 2.36 -10.30
N ALA A 586 -24.82 3.12 -10.19
CA ALA A 586 -25.33 3.92 -11.31
C ALA A 586 -24.64 5.30 -11.36
N VAL A 587 -23.98 5.61 -12.48
CA VAL A 587 -23.13 6.80 -12.65
C VAL A 587 -23.79 7.79 -13.59
N THR A 588 -23.98 9.04 -13.14
CA THR A 588 -24.37 10.16 -14.01
C THR A 588 -23.14 10.96 -14.39
N TYR A 589 -22.95 11.24 -15.68
CA TYR A 589 -22.05 12.30 -16.15
C TYR A 589 -22.82 13.35 -16.96
N GLY A 590 -22.33 14.60 -16.93
CA GLY A 590 -22.98 15.74 -17.57
C GLY A 590 -22.05 16.94 -17.73
N PRO A 591 -22.56 18.09 -18.19
CA PRO A 591 -23.98 18.47 -18.25
C PRO A 591 -24.76 17.84 -19.43
N PRO A 592 -26.10 17.83 -19.39
CA PRO A 592 -26.92 17.52 -20.56
C PRO A 592 -26.75 18.61 -21.64
N GLY A 593 -26.74 18.21 -22.92
CA GLY A 593 -26.48 19.12 -24.04
C GLY A 593 -25.00 19.45 -24.25
N LEU A 594 -24.09 18.72 -23.61
CA LEU A 594 -22.66 18.72 -23.92
C LEU A 594 -22.43 18.24 -25.38
N ASP A 595 -21.78 19.09 -26.17
CA ASP A 595 -21.41 18.80 -27.56
C ASP A 595 -19.97 18.26 -27.62
N LEU A 596 -19.76 17.16 -28.37
CA LEU A 596 -18.53 16.36 -28.36
C LEU A 596 -18.15 15.90 -29.76
N SER A 597 -16.92 16.19 -30.17
CA SER A 597 -16.33 15.77 -31.45
C SER A 597 -15.77 14.33 -31.44
N CYS A 598 -15.62 13.70 -30.28
CA CYS A 598 -15.20 12.30 -30.16
C CYS A 598 -15.73 11.65 -28.87
N PRO A 599 -15.91 10.31 -28.83
CA PRO A 599 -16.45 9.63 -27.66
C PRO A 599 -15.56 9.75 -26.42
N ILE A 600 -16.19 9.91 -25.26
CA ILE A 600 -15.54 9.99 -23.96
C ILE A 600 -15.43 8.58 -23.34
N ALA A 601 -14.29 8.28 -22.71
CA ALA A 601 -14.07 7.00 -22.05
C ALA A 601 -14.44 7.07 -20.55
N MET A 602 -15.50 6.36 -20.14
CA MET A 602 -15.93 6.23 -18.76
C MET A 602 -15.51 4.86 -18.18
N THR A 603 -14.81 4.86 -17.05
CA THR A 603 -14.52 3.63 -16.29
C THR A 603 -15.55 3.44 -15.19
N ILE A 604 -16.10 2.23 -15.09
CA ILE A 604 -16.99 1.81 -14.01
C ILE A 604 -16.46 0.51 -13.41
N ALA A 605 -16.34 0.44 -12.08
CA ALA A 605 -16.00 -0.79 -11.38
C ALA A 605 -17.23 -1.69 -11.21
N HIS A 606 -17.06 -3.02 -11.29
CA HIS A 606 -18.15 -3.99 -11.18
C HIS A 606 -17.77 -5.22 -10.34
N CYS A 607 -18.79 -5.94 -9.84
CA CYS A 607 -18.63 -7.14 -9.02
C CYS A 607 -18.77 -8.47 -9.78
N ALA A 608 -19.14 -8.47 -11.07
CA ALA A 608 -19.32 -9.71 -11.82
C ALA A 608 -18.00 -10.48 -11.99
N GLU A 609 -18.04 -11.80 -11.80
CA GLU A 609 -16.98 -12.68 -12.25
C GLU A 609 -17.19 -13.02 -13.73
N VAL A 610 -16.28 -12.53 -14.58
CA VAL A 610 -16.45 -12.48 -16.04
C VAL A 610 -16.05 -13.82 -16.67
N ALA A 611 -17.05 -14.69 -16.87
CA ALA A 611 -16.95 -15.90 -17.67
C ALA A 611 -18.04 -15.88 -18.75
N ALA A 612 -17.64 -16.06 -20.02
CA ALA A 612 -18.48 -15.80 -21.20
C ALA A 612 -19.77 -16.63 -21.25
N ASP A 613 -19.77 -17.85 -20.72
CA ASP A 613 -20.94 -18.75 -20.75
C ASP A 613 -21.94 -18.50 -19.61
N ASN A 614 -21.65 -17.57 -18.68
CA ASN A 614 -22.35 -17.44 -17.39
C ASN A 614 -23.25 -16.20 -17.25
N TRP A 615 -22.95 -15.11 -17.96
CA TRP A 615 -23.63 -13.82 -17.79
C TRP A 615 -23.92 -13.18 -19.15
N THR A 616 -25.14 -12.66 -19.34
CA THR A 616 -25.39 -11.62 -20.35
C THR A 616 -25.28 -10.27 -19.66
N ILE A 617 -24.23 -9.51 -19.99
CA ILE A 617 -23.96 -8.20 -19.36
C ILE A 617 -24.39 -7.10 -20.31
N ARG A 618 -25.18 -6.15 -19.81
CA ARG A 618 -25.84 -5.11 -20.60
C ARG A 618 -25.61 -3.74 -19.97
N LEU A 619 -25.33 -2.75 -20.81
CA LEU A 619 -25.24 -1.35 -20.41
C LEU A 619 -26.62 -0.72 -20.54
N LYS A 620 -27.23 -0.29 -19.42
CA LYS A 620 -28.50 0.45 -19.44
C LYS A 620 -28.28 1.94 -19.15
N ARG A 621 -29.08 2.80 -19.78
CA ARG A 621 -29.14 4.26 -19.58
C ARG A 621 -30.48 4.64 -18.98
N GLN A 622 -30.52 5.63 -18.08
CA GLN A 622 -31.78 6.15 -17.57
C GLN A 622 -32.33 7.24 -18.49
N THR A 623 -33.55 7.04 -18.98
CA THR A 623 -34.34 7.99 -19.78
C THR A 623 -34.91 9.12 -18.93
N GLN A 624 -35.44 10.17 -19.57
CA GLN A 624 -36.09 11.30 -18.87
C GLN A 624 -37.34 10.86 -18.06
N ASP A 625 -37.99 9.76 -18.44
CA ASP A 625 -39.10 9.14 -17.71
C ASP A 625 -38.66 8.30 -16.49
N ASN A 626 -37.38 8.39 -16.09
CA ASN A 626 -36.70 7.55 -15.10
C ASN A 626 -36.65 6.04 -15.43
N LYS A 627 -37.11 5.61 -16.61
CA LYS A 627 -37.01 4.21 -17.05
C LYS A 627 -35.60 3.89 -17.54
N TRP A 628 -35.13 2.68 -17.26
CA TRP A 628 -33.90 2.14 -17.84
C TRP A 628 -34.16 1.63 -19.27
N GLU A 629 -33.43 2.17 -20.24
CA GLU A 629 -33.36 1.66 -21.61
C GLU A 629 -32.02 0.92 -21.82
N GLU A 630 -32.00 -0.05 -22.72
CA GLU A 630 -30.77 -0.75 -23.09
C GLU A 630 -29.99 0.04 -24.15
N VAL A 631 -28.68 0.19 -23.95
CA VAL A 631 -27.77 0.89 -24.88
C VAL A 631 -26.99 -0.11 -25.73
N MET A 632 -26.52 -1.19 -25.10
CA MET A 632 -25.90 -2.33 -25.76
C MET A 632 -25.86 -3.54 -24.81
N SER A 633 -25.90 -4.75 -25.38
CA SER A 633 -25.30 -5.92 -24.76
C SER A 633 -23.78 -5.91 -24.97
N VAL A 634 -23.01 -6.41 -24.01
CA VAL A 634 -21.54 -6.54 -24.12
C VAL A 634 -21.17 -7.58 -25.19
N ASP A 635 -21.99 -8.62 -25.33
CA ASP A 635 -21.74 -9.75 -26.22
C ASP A 635 -22.17 -9.49 -27.68
N GLU A 636 -22.77 -8.33 -27.95
CA GLU A 636 -23.24 -7.91 -29.28
C GLU A 636 -22.39 -6.78 -29.88
N GLU A 637 -22.29 -6.76 -31.22
CA GLU A 637 -21.65 -5.65 -31.94
C GLU A 637 -22.60 -4.45 -32.04
N SER A 638 -22.20 -3.30 -31.48
CA SER A 638 -22.89 -2.01 -31.59
C SER A 638 -22.03 -0.96 -32.27
N THR A 639 -22.64 -0.08 -33.06
CA THR A 639 -21.97 1.08 -33.69
C THR A 639 -22.09 2.37 -32.88
N SER A 640 -22.91 2.40 -31.81
CA SER A 640 -23.18 3.61 -31.01
C SER A 640 -22.49 3.62 -29.63
N CYS A 641 -21.90 2.49 -29.22
CA CYS A 641 -21.26 2.33 -27.91
C CYS A 641 -20.27 1.17 -27.93
N TYR A 642 -19.24 1.23 -27.09
CA TYR A 642 -18.26 0.16 -26.91
C TYR A 642 -17.90 0.02 -25.43
N CYS A 643 -18.22 -1.13 -24.80
CA CYS A 643 -17.71 -1.50 -23.47
C CYS A 643 -16.57 -2.51 -23.62
N LEU A 644 -15.37 -2.16 -23.15
CA LEU A 644 -14.26 -3.08 -22.90
C LEU A 644 -14.43 -3.64 -21.48
N LEU A 645 -14.81 -4.91 -21.36
CA LEU A 645 -15.03 -5.56 -20.07
C LEU A 645 -13.77 -6.29 -19.60
N GLU A 646 -13.20 -5.82 -18.50
CA GLU A 646 -12.10 -6.47 -17.77
C GLU A 646 -12.63 -7.20 -16.53
N ALA A 647 -11.74 -7.85 -15.76
CA ALA A 647 -12.11 -8.61 -14.57
C ALA A 647 -12.85 -7.78 -13.51
N GLN A 648 -12.43 -6.53 -13.23
CA GLN A 648 -13.00 -5.67 -12.17
C GLN A 648 -13.56 -4.32 -12.68
N ARG A 649 -13.39 -4.01 -13.96
CA ARG A 649 -13.71 -2.71 -14.58
C ARG A 649 -14.37 -2.95 -15.94
N CYS A 650 -15.31 -2.11 -16.36
CA CYS A 650 -15.54 -1.88 -17.79
C CYS A 650 -15.18 -0.44 -18.14
N HIS A 651 -14.58 -0.27 -19.31
CA HIS A 651 -14.29 1.01 -19.93
C HIS A 651 -15.27 1.21 -21.10
N VAL A 652 -16.21 2.13 -20.93
CA VAL A 652 -17.28 2.43 -21.90
C VAL A 652 -16.94 3.68 -22.69
N LEU A 653 -16.99 3.61 -24.03
CA LEU A 653 -16.96 4.78 -24.89
C LEU A 653 -18.39 5.32 -25.09
N LEU A 654 -18.59 6.59 -24.72
CA LEU A 654 -19.88 7.26 -24.67
C LEU A 654 -19.86 8.60 -25.39
N GLU A 655 -20.81 8.77 -26.30
CA GLU A 655 -21.03 10.00 -27.09
C GLU A 655 -21.95 11.00 -26.40
N HIS A 656 -22.83 10.54 -25.50
CA HIS A 656 -23.97 11.31 -25.00
C HIS A 656 -23.98 11.37 -23.45
N PRO A 657 -24.08 12.57 -22.82
CA PRO A 657 -24.19 12.70 -21.37
C PRO A 657 -25.49 12.04 -20.85
N GLY A 658 -25.43 11.45 -19.66
CA GLY A 658 -26.56 10.74 -19.07
C GLY A 658 -26.19 9.94 -17.83
N ARG A 659 -27.16 9.15 -17.32
CA ARG A 659 -26.97 8.19 -16.23
C ARG A 659 -26.91 6.77 -16.79
N TYR A 660 -25.85 6.05 -16.44
CA TYR A 660 -25.51 4.73 -16.95
C TYR A 660 -25.26 3.74 -15.82
N THR A 661 -25.53 2.45 -16.06
CA THR A 661 -25.21 1.37 -15.12
C THR A 661 -24.99 0.04 -15.86
N LEU A 662 -24.19 -0.85 -15.28
CA LEU A 662 -23.96 -2.20 -15.78
C LEU A 662 -24.95 -3.16 -15.10
N VAL A 663 -25.66 -3.91 -15.91
CA VAL A 663 -26.67 -4.89 -15.49
C VAL A 663 -26.24 -6.27 -15.98
N GLY A 664 -26.47 -7.30 -15.18
CA GLY A 664 -26.17 -8.69 -15.49
C GLY A 664 -27.39 -9.58 -15.33
N GLU A 665 -27.65 -10.39 -16.35
CA GLU A 665 -28.59 -11.50 -16.29
C GLU A 665 -27.82 -12.83 -16.21
N PRO A 666 -28.05 -13.68 -15.19
CA PRO A 666 -27.32 -14.92 -15.02
C PRO A 666 -27.89 -16.02 -15.93
N LEU A 667 -27.07 -16.49 -16.88
CA LEU A 667 -27.45 -17.55 -17.83
C LEU A 667 -27.50 -18.95 -17.20
N ASN A 668 -26.77 -19.15 -16.10
CA ASN A 668 -26.68 -20.44 -15.41
C ASN A 668 -26.39 -20.26 -13.90
N GLN A 669 -26.39 -21.37 -13.15
CA GLN A 669 -26.16 -21.36 -11.69
C GLN A 669 -24.68 -21.20 -11.28
N GLU A 670 -23.75 -21.23 -12.24
CA GLU A 670 -22.32 -20.94 -12.05
C GLU A 670 -22.00 -19.45 -12.26
N ALA A 671 -22.97 -18.64 -12.72
CA ALA A 671 -22.92 -17.19 -12.66
C ALA A 671 -22.58 -16.75 -11.23
N ALA A 672 -21.47 -16.02 -11.08
CA ALA A 672 -20.95 -15.62 -9.79
C ALA A 672 -20.65 -14.13 -9.77
N LYS A 673 -20.83 -13.53 -8.59
CA LYS A 673 -20.33 -12.19 -8.29
C LYS A 673 -19.39 -12.24 -7.10
N ARG A 674 -18.37 -11.38 -7.13
CA ARG A 674 -17.41 -11.19 -6.05
C ARG A 674 -18.03 -10.35 -4.95
N LEU A 675 -17.90 -10.83 -3.72
CA LEU A 675 -18.18 -10.09 -2.49
C LEU A 675 -16.87 -9.71 -1.81
N ARG A 676 -16.82 -8.51 -1.24
CA ARG A 676 -15.77 -8.07 -0.33
C ARG A 676 -16.26 -8.18 1.11
N LEU A 677 -15.53 -8.95 1.90
CA LEU A 677 -15.84 -9.32 3.28
C LEU A 677 -14.93 -8.55 4.22
N ALA A 678 -15.50 -7.77 5.14
CA ALA A 678 -14.74 -6.91 6.05
C ALA A 678 -15.30 -6.91 7.48
N VAL A 679 -14.41 -6.80 8.47
CA VAL A 679 -14.78 -6.79 9.90
C VAL A 679 -14.31 -5.51 10.57
N PHE A 680 -15.26 -4.79 11.16
CA PHE A 680 -15.02 -3.59 11.95
C PHE A 680 -15.35 -3.85 13.42
N GLY A 681 -14.49 -3.39 14.33
CA GLY A 681 -14.69 -3.45 15.76
C GLY A 681 -14.89 -2.07 16.36
N SER A 682 -15.76 -1.96 17.35
CA SER A 682 -15.96 -0.74 18.14
C SER A 682 -16.26 -1.07 19.61
N PRO A 683 -15.73 -0.32 20.59
CA PRO A 683 -16.28 -0.35 21.94
C PRO A 683 -17.74 0.12 21.92
N ASP A 684 -18.56 -0.42 22.81
CA ASP A 684 -19.94 0.03 23.00
C ASP A 684 -19.95 1.37 23.77
N THR A 685 -20.66 2.37 23.26
CA THR A 685 -20.77 3.69 23.90
C THR A 685 -21.72 3.71 25.10
N SER A 686 -22.57 2.69 25.24
CA SER A 686 -23.51 2.52 26.35
C SER A 686 -22.99 1.61 27.47
N ASN A 687 -22.05 0.70 27.15
CA ASN A 687 -21.49 -0.27 28.08
C ASN A 687 -19.95 -0.35 27.94
N SER A 688 -19.21 0.09 28.96
CA SER A 688 -17.74 0.08 28.94
C SER A 688 -17.11 -1.32 28.95
N LEU A 689 -17.88 -2.38 29.24
CA LEU A 689 -17.48 -3.78 29.07
C LEU A 689 -17.88 -4.35 27.69
N GLY A 690 -18.75 -3.66 26.95
CA GLY A 690 -19.25 -4.08 25.64
C GLY A 690 -18.28 -3.76 24.48
N PHE A 691 -18.29 -4.62 23.47
CA PHE A 691 -17.56 -4.46 22.22
C PHE A 691 -18.36 -5.10 21.09
N THR A 692 -18.55 -4.39 19.98
CA THR A 692 -19.35 -4.85 18.85
C THR A 692 -18.46 -5.14 17.65
N LEU A 693 -18.52 -6.37 17.16
CA LEU A 693 -17.99 -6.76 15.85
C LEU A 693 -19.09 -6.58 14.80
N ARG A 694 -18.81 -5.85 13.73
CA ARG A 694 -19.70 -5.60 12.61
C ARG A 694 -19.06 -6.21 11.36
N VAL A 695 -19.72 -7.22 10.79
CA VAL A 695 -19.25 -7.93 9.58
C VAL A 695 -20.03 -7.40 8.40
N TYR A 696 -19.32 -6.91 7.39
CA TYR A 696 -19.89 -6.39 6.16
C TYR A 696 -19.62 -7.36 5.02
N CYS A 697 -20.67 -7.62 4.24
CA CYS A 697 -20.62 -8.35 2.97
C CYS A 697 -21.15 -7.39 1.90
N VAL A 698 -20.26 -6.85 1.08
CA VAL A 698 -20.61 -5.89 0.01
C VAL A 698 -20.17 -6.41 -1.34
N ASP A 699 -20.74 -5.90 -2.42
CA ASP A 699 -20.20 -6.09 -3.77
C ASP A 699 -18.73 -5.65 -3.85
N ASP A 700 -17.91 -6.39 -4.59
CA ASP A 700 -16.46 -6.16 -4.69
C ASP A 700 -16.08 -4.96 -5.58
N THR A 701 -16.68 -3.80 -5.31
CA THR A 701 -16.34 -2.51 -5.92
C THR A 701 -15.70 -1.57 -4.89
N PRO A 702 -14.82 -0.64 -5.31
CA PRO A 702 -14.22 0.30 -4.37
C PRO A 702 -15.27 1.24 -3.74
N ASP A 703 -16.30 1.67 -4.50
CA ASP A 703 -17.38 2.54 -4.02
C ASP A 703 -18.21 1.91 -2.88
N ALA A 704 -18.70 0.68 -3.06
CA ALA A 704 -19.52 0.00 -2.06
C ALA A 704 -18.74 -0.24 -0.74
N PHE A 705 -17.44 -0.54 -0.84
CA PHE A 705 -16.57 -0.65 0.32
C PHE A 705 -16.22 0.71 0.95
N GLN A 706 -16.09 1.77 0.15
CA GLN A 706 -15.83 3.13 0.61
C GLN A 706 -17.03 3.71 1.40
N GLU A 707 -18.28 3.45 1.00
CA GLU A 707 -19.46 3.83 1.83
C GLU A 707 -19.36 3.19 3.23
N VAL A 708 -19.05 1.89 3.30
CA VAL A 708 -18.88 1.17 4.57
C VAL A 708 -17.72 1.75 5.39
N ALA A 709 -16.54 1.94 4.78
CA ALA A 709 -15.35 2.42 5.50
C ALA A 709 -15.52 3.84 6.06
N VAL A 710 -16.20 4.73 5.33
CA VAL A 710 -16.54 6.09 5.80
C VAL A 710 -17.65 6.04 6.87
N GLY A 711 -18.69 5.24 6.64
CA GLY A 711 -19.79 5.03 7.58
C GLY A 711 -19.29 4.49 8.93
N GLU A 712 -18.45 3.47 8.92
CA GLU A 712 -17.87 2.88 10.13
C GLU A 712 -16.94 3.84 10.87
N ARG A 713 -16.09 4.58 10.15
CA ARG A 713 -15.23 5.62 10.75
C ARG A 713 -16.06 6.68 11.48
N SER A 714 -17.22 7.08 10.94
CA SER A 714 -18.15 8.01 11.61
C SER A 714 -18.81 7.43 12.87
N ARG A 715 -18.86 6.09 12.98
CA ARG A 715 -19.45 5.32 14.09
C ARG A 715 -18.41 4.73 15.05
N GLY A 716 -17.17 5.26 15.03
CA GLY A 716 -16.06 4.77 15.87
C GLY A 716 -15.61 3.33 15.56
N GLY A 717 -15.96 2.80 14.39
CA GLY A 717 -15.56 1.48 13.92
C GLY A 717 -14.15 1.49 13.32
N ARG A 718 -13.30 0.56 13.76
CA ARG A 718 -11.96 0.30 13.23
C ARG A 718 -11.94 -1.03 12.51
N LEU A 719 -11.40 -1.07 11.28
CA LEU A 719 -11.12 -2.31 10.56
C LEU A 719 -10.14 -3.17 11.36
N LEU A 720 -10.47 -4.44 11.60
CA LEU A 720 -9.66 -5.35 12.43
C LEU A 720 -8.76 -6.30 11.63
N GLU A 721 -9.06 -6.52 10.36
CA GLU A 721 -8.36 -7.44 9.46
C GLU A 721 -8.54 -6.96 8.01
N GLU A 722 -7.60 -7.31 7.13
CA GLU A 722 -7.68 -6.96 5.71
C GLU A 722 -8.93 -7.59 5.04
N PRO A 723 -9.66 -6.86 4.17
CA PRO A 723 -10.85 -7.39 3.53
C PRO A 723 -10.53 -8.54 2.58
N LYS A 724 -11.32 -9.62 2.62
CA LYS A 724 -11.15 -10.80 1.76
C LYS A 724 -12.23 -10.86 0.69
N MET A 725 -11.88 -11.40 -0.48
CA MET A 725 -12.81 -11.63 -1.58
C MET A 725 -13.43 -13.04 -1.45
N MET A 726 -14.70 -13.19 -1.83
CA MET A 726 -15.43 -14.45 -1.95
C MET A 726 -16.25 -14.46 -3.24
N LEU A 727 -16.34 -15.59 -3.93
CA LEU A 727 -17.29 -15.80 -5.02
C LEU A 727 -18.63 -16.30 -4.48
N PHE A 728 -19.69 -15.51 -4.70
CA PHE A 728 -21.07 -15.88 -4.38
C PHE A 728 -21.81 -16.26 -5.67
N ARG A 729 -22.30 -17.51 -5.75
CA ARG A 729 -22.91 -18.08 -6.97
C ARG A 729 -24.43 -17.89 -7.02
N GLY A 730 -24.98 -17.81 -8.22
CA GLY A 730 -26.41 -17.74 -8.58
C GLY A 730 -27.20 -19.02 -8.31
N ASN A 731 -26.73 -19.88 -7.42
CA ASN A 731 -27.28 -21.21 -7.13
C ASN A 731 -28.39 -21.22 -6.06
N THR A 732 -29.00 -20.06 -5.77
CA THR A 732 -30.06 -19.84 -4.78
C THR A 732 -29.73 -20.10 -3.30
N PHE A 733 -28.49 -20.49 -2.96
CA PHE A 733 -28.12 -20.75 -1.56
C PHE A 733 -27.78 -19.46 -0.79
N SER A 734 -28.19 -19.43 0.47
CA SER A 734 -27.99 -18.33 1.42
C SER A 734 -26.54 -18.17 1.87
N LEU A 735 -26.22 -17.00 2.41
CA LEU A 735 -24.92 -16.67 3.00
C LEU A 735 -25.02 -16.72 4.53
N GLN A 736 -24.24 -17.60 5.16
CA GLN A 736 -24.14 -17.73 6.61
C GLN A 736 -22.87 -17.03 7.10
N VAL A 737 -23.01 -16.20 8.14
CA VAL A 737 -21.90 -15.56 8.85
C VAL A 737 -21.92 -16.05 10.30
N SER A 738 -20.84 -16.69 10.74
CA SER A 738 -20.71 -17.26 12.08
C SER A 738 -19.48 -16.73 12.81
N ILE A 739 -19.59 -16.56 14.13
CA ILE A 739 -18.49 -16.23 15.03
C ILE A 739 -18.10 -17.46 15.86
N GLN A 740 -16.81 -17.77 15.87
CA GLN A 740 -16.20 -18.99 16.39
C GLN A 740 -14.98 -18.64 17.27
N ASP A 741 -14.51 -19.58 18.08
CA ASP A 741 -13.32 -19.49 18.93
C ASP A 741 -13.27 -18.31 19.95
N VAL A 742 -14.41 -17.69 20.25
CA VAL A 742 -14.50 -16.63 21.27
C VAL A 742 -14.14 -17.17 22.67
N PRO A 743 -13.18 -16.57 23.41
CA PRO A 743 -12.75 -17.04 24.73
C PRO A 743 -13.85 -16.94 25.81
N GLN A 744 -14.61 -18.01 25.99
CA GLN A 744 -15.77 -18.11 26.90
C GLN A 744 -15.46 -17.81 28.39
N LEU A 745 -14.18 -17.78 28.78
CA LEU A 745 -13.73 -17.43 30.14
C LEU A 745 -13.54 -15.92 30.35
N LEU A 746 -13.46 -15.14 29.28
CA LEU A 746 -13.18 -13.69 29.29
C LEU A 746 -14.31 -12.87 28.66
N TRP A 747 -15.03 -13.48 27.71
CA TRP A 747 -16.02 -12.86 26.84
C TRP A 747 -17.31 -13.69 26.78
N SER A 748 -18.44 -12.99 26.73
CA SER A 748 -19.77 -13.54 26.43
C SER A 748 -20.33 -12.89 25.16
N ILE A 749 -21.25 -13.56 24.45
CA ILE A 749 -21.88 -13.07 23.22
C ILE A 749 -23.36 -12.82 23.48
N LYS A 750 -23.89 -11.67 23.02
CA LYS A 750 -25.29 -11.25 23.24
C LYS A 750 -25.93 -10.74 21.94
N PRO A 751 -27.10 -11.26 21.53
CA PRO A 751 -27.72 -12.50 22.01
C PRO A 751 -26.86 -13.73 21.69
N PHE A 752 -27.25 -14.93 22.17
CA PHE A 752 -26.51 -16.19 21.98
C PHE A 752 -26.46 -16.70 20.51
N THR A 753 -26.81 -15.88 19.52
CA THR A 753 -26.76 -16.22 18.09
C THR A 753 -25.34 -16.12 17.57
N THR A 754 -24.60 -17.24 17.61
CA THR A 754 -23.26 -17.36 17.02
C THR A 754 -23.26 -17.44 15.49
N CYS A 755 -24.43 -17.53 14.86
CA CYS A 755 -24.60 -17.52 13.41
C CYS A 755 -25.76 -16.60 13.02
N GLN A 756 -25.61 -15.90 11.90
CA GLN A 756 -26.62 -15.06 11.24
C GLN A 756 -26.63 -15.42 9.74
N GLU A 757 -27.80 -15.36 9.10
CA GLU A 757 -27.98 -15.82 7.72
C GLU A 757 -28.71 -14.76 6.88
N PHE A 758 -28.18 -14.50 5.68
CA PHE A 758 -28.79 -13.63 4.67
C PHE A 758 -29.41 -14.48 3.57
N SER A 759 -30.61 -14.12 3.10
CA SER A 759 -31.24 -14.81 1.98
C SER A 759 -30.43 -14.63 0.70
N PHE A 760 -30.51 -15.57 -0.22
CA PHE A 760 -29.89 -15.43 -1.55
C PHE A 760 -30.27 -14.09 -2.21
N SER A 761 -31.55 -13.71 -2.19
CA SER A 761 -32.04 -12.45 -2.76
C SER A 761 -31.41 -11.20 -2.12
N GLN A 762 -31.20 -11.17 -0.81
CA GLN A 762 -30.53 -10.06 -0.12
C GLN A 762 -29.07 -9.90 -0.57
N VAL A 763 -28.37 -11.02 -0.77
CA VAL A 763 -26.96 -11.03 -1.19
C VAL A 763 -26.85 -10.75 -2.69
N TRP A 764 -27.74 -11.28 -3.52
CA TRP A 764 -27.76 -11.04 -4.96
C TRP A 764 -28.00 -9.55 -5.28
N ALA A 765 -28.91 -8.90 -4.57
CA ALA A 765 -29.26 -7.47 -4.74
C ALA A 765 -28.49 -6.49 -3.82
N SER A 766 -27.34 -6.88 -3.25
CA SER A 766 -26.61 -6.08 -2.24
C SER A 766 -26.15 -4.68 -2.68
N ASN A 767 -26.10 -4.38 -3.99
CA ASN A 767 -25.72 -3.07 -4.51
C ASN A 767 -26.64 -1.93 -4.03
N GLN A 768 -27.89 -2.24 -3.62
CA GLN A 768 -28.81 -1.26 -3.06
C GLN A 768 -28.41 -0.82 -1.63
N ARG A 769 -27.91 -1.75 -0.80
CA ARG A 769 -27.55 -1.51 0.61
C ARG A 769 -26.47 -2.50 1.08
N PRO A 770 -25.36 -2.04 1.68
CA PRO A 770 -24.33 -2.93 2.19
C PRO A 770 -24.89 -3.87 3.27
N LEU A 771 -24.75 -5.18 3.07
CA LEU A 771 -25.19 -6.15 4.06
C LEU A 771 -24.28 -6.11 5.28
N GLN A 772 -24.89 -6.04 6.46
CA GLN A 772 -24.19 -6.01 7.74
C GLN A 772 -24.84 -6.98 8.72
N CYS A 773 -24.04 -7.74 9.45
CA CYS A 773 -24.46 -8.40 10.67
C CYS A 773 -23.57 -7.92 11.83
N ALA A 774 -24.09 -8.00 13.05
CA ALA A 774 -23.38 -7.55 14.24
C ALA A 774 -23.39 -8.64 15.32
N PHE A 775 -22.24 -8.86 15.93
CA PHE A 775 -22.09 -9.67 17.14
C PHE A 775 -21.66 -8.73 18.26
N SER A 776 -22.53 -8.56 19.27
CA SER A 776 -22.17 -7.82 20.48
C SER A 776 -21.54 -8.78 21.48
N LEU A 777 -20.35 -8.43 21.96
CA LEU A 777 -19.61 -9.18 22.96
C LEU A 777 -19.52 -8.34 24.24
N GLU A 778 -19.53 -8.99 25.40
CA GLU A 778 -19.38 -8.35 26.70
C GLU A 778 -18.32 -9.07 27.54
N ARG A 779 -17.40 -8.28 28.11
CA ARG A 779 -16.31 -8.75 28.95
C ARG A 779 -16.77 -9.03 30.38
N TYR A 780 -16.28 -10.11 30.97
CA TYR A 780 -16.48 -10.37 32.41
C TYR A 780 -15.68 -9.44 33.33
N SER A 781 -14.66 -8.74 32.80
CA SER A 781 -13.81 -7.81 33.57
C SER A 781 -13.08 -6.83 32.65
N HIS A 782 -12.82 -5.61 33.13
CA HIS A 782 -11.94 -4.63 32.46
C HIS A 782 -10.50 -5.12 32.28
N SER A 783 -10.05 -6.12 33.05
CA SER A 783 -8.75 -6.78 32.85
C SER A 783 -8.65 -7.55 31.53
N SER A 784 -9.78 -7.85 30.89
CA SER A 784 -9.82 -8.48 29.56
C SER A 784 -9.62 -7.40 28.48
N SER A 785 -8.36 -7.13 28.13
CA SER A 785 -8.00 -6.16 27.10
C SER A 785 -8.02 -6.74 25.68
N GLN A 786 -7.75 -8.05 25.54
CA GLN A 786 -7.63 -8.73 24.25
C GLN A 786 -8.90 -9.48 23.85
N LEU A 787 -9.20 -9.46 22.55
CA LEU A 787 -10.19 -10.30 21.89
C LEU A 787 -9.50 -11.06 20.75
N SER A 788 -9.73 -12.38 20.72
CA SER A 788 -9.37 -13.25 19.60
C SER A 788 -10.63 -14.03 19.21
N CYS A 789 -10.96 -14.14 17.92
CA CYS A 789 -12.05 -14.97 17.42
C CYS A 789 -11.93 -15.17 15.91
N LYS A 790 -12.55 -16.24 15.39
CA LYS A 790 -12.70 -16.45 13.95
C LYS A 790 -14.11 -16.04 13.51
N ILE A 791 -14.22 -15.41 12.36
CA ILE A 791 -15.49 -15.14 11.69
C ILE A 791 -15.48 -15.92 10.38
N SER A 792 -16.33 -16.94 10.29
CA SER A 792 -16.53 -17.76 9.08
C SER A 792 -17.72 -17.19 8.31
N ILE A 793 -17.47 -16.79 7.07
CA ILE A 793 -18.48 -16.42 6.08
C ILE A 793 -18.52 -17.55 5.06
N ARG A 794 -19.70 -18.07 4.75
CA ARG A 794 -19.86 -19.22 3.84
C ARG A 794 -21.18 -19.15 3.08
N GLN A 795 -21.14 -19.39 1.77
CA GLN A 795 -22.38 -19.71 1.04
C GLN A 795 -22.75 -21.18 1.36
N VAL A 796 -24.03 -21.47 1.60
CA VAL A 796 -24.45 -22.85 1.89
C VAL A 796 -24.14 -23.75 0.69
N LYS A 797 -23.28 -24.76 0.89
CA LYS A 797 -22.68 -25.61 -0.18
C LYS A 797 -21.80 -24.87 -1.20
N GLY A 798 -21.38 -23.64 -0.93
CA GLY A 798 -20.45 -22.86 -1.76
C GLY A 798 -19.09 -22.66 -1.09
N GLU A 799 -18.45 -21.53 -1.40
CA GLU A 799 -17.17 -21.12 -0.82
C GLU A 799 -17.30 -20.75 0.67
N GLU A 800 -16.22 -20.92 1.43
CA GLU A 800 -16.08 -20.47 2.82
C GLU A 800 -14.79 -19.67 2.99
N GLN A 801 -14.90 -18.47 3.56
CA GLN A 801 -13.80 -17.56 3.88
C GLN A 801 -13.76 -17.30 5.39
N ILE A 802 -12.56 -17.29 5.96
CA ILE A 802 -12.35 -17.13 7.40
C ILE A 802 -11.54 -15.87 7.67
N LEU A 803 -12.13 -14.98 8.45
CA LEU A 803 -11.51 -13.78 9.02
C LEU A 803 -11.01 -14.12 10.44
N GLN A 804 -9.70 -13.98 10.68
CA GLN A 804 -9.05 -14.18 11.98
C GLN A 804 -8.86 -12.84 12.71
N VAL A 805 -9.81 -12.52 13.59
CA VAL A 805 -9.80 -11.28 14.37
C VAL A 805 -8.89 -11.44 15.59
N TYR A 806 -7.88 -10.57 15.71
CA TYR A 806 -7.09 -10.38 16.92
C TYR A 806 -6.94 -8.89 17.23
N THR A 807 -7.43 -8.42 18.38
CA THR A 807 -7.48 -6.98 18.69
C THR A 807 -7.37 -6.65 20.18
N SER A 808 -6.91 -5.43 20.48
CA SER A 808 -6.91 -4.81 21.80
C SER A 808 -8.04 -3.80 21.90
N VAL A 809 -8.93 -3.98 22.88
CA VAL A 809 -10.09 -3.12 23.15
C VAL A 809 -9.69 -1.80 23.86
N VAL A 810 -8.43 -1.69 24.28
CA VAL A 810 -7.94 -0.57 25.11
C VAL A 810 -7.08 0.42 24.29
N GLU A 811 -6.55 0.02 23.14
CA GLU A 811 -5.74 0.89 22.27
C GLU A 811 -6.62 1.77 21.36
N SER A 812 -6.96 2.97 21.83
CA SER A 812 -7.66 3.99 21.02
C SER A 812 -6.79 4.67 19.97
N GLU A 813 -5.47 4.43 19.97
CA GLU A 813 -4.49 5.16 19.16
C GLU A 813 -3.53 4.23 18.41
N LYS A 814 -4.03 3.62 17.32
CA LYS A 814 -3.17 3.16 16.20
C LYS A 814 -3.73 3.72 14.89
N GLY A 815 -2.82 4.06 13.98
CA GLY A 815 -3.08 4.98 12.87
C GLY A 815 -4.20 4.57 11.91
N VAL A 816 -4.75 5.56 11.20
CA VAL A 816 -5.71 5.35 10.12
C VAL A 816 -5.02 4.56 9.01
N VAL A 817 -5.36 3.27 8.89
CA VAL A 817 -4.96 2.44 7.75
C VAL A 817 -5.52 3.08 6.47
N PRO A 818 -4.69 3.40 5.45
CA PRO A 818 -5.19 3.80 4.14
C PRO A 818 -5.87 2.59 3.48
N PHE A 819 -7.17 2.70 3.20
CA PHE A 819 -7.97 1.58 2.68
C PHE A 819 -7.71 1.28 1.19
N PHE A 820 -6.93 2.12 0.51
CA PHE A 820 -6.51 1.95 -0.89
C PHE A 820 -5.04 2.38 -1.05
N THR A 821 -4.25 1.56 -1.74
CA THR A 821 -2.81 1.74 -1.98
C THR A 821 -2.47 2.10 -3.44
N GLN A 822 -3.42 2.65 -4.20
CA GLN A 822 -3.11 3.36 -5.44
C GLN A 822 -2.86 4.85 -5.13
N SER A 823 -1.65 5.33 -5.42
CA SER A 823 -1.15 6.68 -5.07
C SER A 823 -2.01 7.81 -5.66
N ASP A 824 -2.67 7.55 -6.78
CA ASP A 824 -3.26 8.57 -7.63
C ASP A 824 -4.75 8.81 -7.28
N CYS A 825 -5.36 7.95 -6.45
CA CYS A 825 -6.78 7.98 -6.10
C CYS A 825 -7.25 9.19 -5.27
N THR A 826 -6.38 10.18 -5.01
CA THR A 826 -6.73 11.44 -4.33
C THR A 826 -6.96 12.62 -5.27
N ILE A 827 -6.55 12.52 -6.54
CA ILE A 827 -6.61 13.62 -7.50
C ILE A 827 -7.98 13.61 -8.20
N ILE A 828 -8.86 14.56 -7.83
CA ILE A 828 -10.22 14.67 -8.39
C ILE A 828 -10.20 14.99 -9.90
N SER A 829 -9.24 15.80 -10.36
CA SER A 829 -9.14 16.15 -11.78
C SER A 829 -7.72 16.48 -12.24
N GLN A 830 -7.47 16.20 -13.52
CA GLN A 830 -6.22 16.46 -14.23
C GLN A 830 -6.56 17.06 -15.61
N THR A 831 -5.79 18.02 -16.10
CA THR A 831 -6.04 18.67 -17.40
C THR A 831 -4.79 18.69 -18.29
N GLY A 832 -5.00 18.67 -19.60
CA GLY A 832 -3.91 18.68 -20.59
C GLY A 832 -2.88 17.57 -20.37
N SER A 833 -1.60 17.88 -20.57
CA SER A 833 -0.48 16.92 -20.53
C SER A 833 -0.20 16.23 -19.18
N ARG A 834 -1.01 16.49 -18.14
CA ARG A 834 -0.98 15.73 -16.87
C ARG A 834 -2.06 14.65 -16.77
N ALA A 835 -3.04 14.65 -17.67
CA ALA A 835 -4.15 13.70 -17.69
C ALA A 835 -3.89 12.49 -18.63
N PHE A 836 -2.92 12.62 -19.53
CA PHE A 836 -2.59 11.64 -20.56
C PHE A 836 -1.17 11.12 -20.37
N LYS A 837 -0.97 9.82 -20.54
CA LYS A 837 0.34 9.16 -20.57
C LYS A 837 1.03 9.32 -21.91
N ILE A 838 0.29 9.35 -23.02
CA ILE A 838 0.86 9.48 -24.36
C ILE A 838 0.98 10.96 -24.71
N PRO A 839 2.19 11.50 -24.94
CA PRO A 839 2.35 12.88 -25.41
C PRO A 839 1.61 13.10 -26.73
N LEU A 840 0.92 14.24 -26.87
CA LEU A 840 0.08 14.54 -28.03
C LEU A 840 0.80 14.35 -29.39
N SER A 841 2.07 14.75 -29.47
CA SER A 841 2.91 14.62 -30.66
C SER A 841 3.31 13.18 -31.01
N ILE A 842 3.18 12.23 -30.07
CA ILE A 842 3.31 10.79 -30.28
C ILE A 842 1.94 10.21 -30.67
N ARG A 843 0.87 10.54 -29.92
CA ARG A 843 -0.52 10.13 -30.23
C ARG A 843 -0.91 10.49 -31.67
N GLN A 844 -0.74 11.74 -32.08
CA GLN A 844 -0.99 12.22 -33.45
C GLN A 844 -0.18 11.46 -34.50
N ARG A 845 1.07 11.09 -34.20
CA ARG A 845 1.93 10.33 -35.13
C ARG A 845 1.49 8.88 -35.28
N ILE A 846 1.05 8.25 -34.19
CA ILE A 846 0.47 6.89 -34.23
C ILE A 846 -0.82 6.94 -35.06
N SER A 847 -1.78 7.82 -34.74
CA SER A 847 -3.01 7.99 -35.52
C SER A 847 -2.75 8.21 -37.01
N ALA A 848 -1.92 9.19 -37.37
CA ALA A 848 -1.57 9.48 -38.77
C ALA A 848 -0.82 8.34 -39.50
N THR A 849 -0.35 7.30 -38.79
CA THR A 849 0.28 6.11 -39.38
C THR A 849 -0.70 4.94 -39.53
N PHE A 850 -1.68 4.82 -38.63
CA PHE A 850 -2.57 3.66 -38.52
C PHE A 850 -3.99 3.90 -39.05
N ASP A 851 -4.45 5.16 -39.10
CA ASP A 851 -5.73 5.54 -39.71
C ASP A 851 -5.62 5.57 -41.25
N THR A 852 -4.43 5.73 -41.81
CA THR A 852 -4.18 5.64 -43.26
C THR A 852 -4.21 4.18 -43.73
N ALA A 853 -5.18 3.84 -44.58
CA ALA A 853 -5.35 2.49 -45.12
C ALA A 853 -4.07 1.93 -45.76
N ASN A 854 -3.54 0.83 -45.21
CA ASN A 854 -2.22 0.32 -45.53
C ASN A 854 -2.30 -1.02 -46.28
N ALA A 855 -1.86 -1.05 -47.54
CA ALA A 855 -1.87 -2.24 -48.41
C ALA A 855 -1.05 -3.45 -47.88
N LYS A 856 -0.40 -3.33 -46.71
CA LYS A 856 0.32 -4.41 -46.01
C LYS A 856 -0.43 -4.95 -44.78
N GLY A 857 -1.66 -4.52 -44.50
CA GLY A 857 -2.43 -4.91 -43.32
C GLY A 857 -1.79 -4.45 -42.00
N LYS A 858 -1.19 -3.25 -42.01
CA LYS A 858 -0.62 -2.58 -40.83
C LYS A 858 -1.33 -1.26 -40.61
N ASP A 859 -2.54 -1.38 -40.11
CA ASP A 859 -3.53 -0.34 -39.87
C ASP A 859 -4.10 -0.49 -38.45
N TRP A 860 -5.08 0.35 -38.11
CA TRP A 860 -5.71 0.38 -36.79
C TRP A 860 -6.33 -0.96 -36.35
N GLN A 861 -6.68 -1.88 -37.26
CA GLN A 861 -7.22 -3.19 -36.90
C GLN A 861 -6.14 -4.09 -36.29
N LEU A 862 -4.95 -4.09 -36.88
CA LEU A 862 -3.79 -4.80 -36.32
C LEU A 862 -3.32 -4.16 -35.00
N LEU A 863 -3.47 -2.83 -34.85
CA LEU A 863 -3.22 -2.14 -33.59
C LEU A 863 -4.22 -2.56 -32.49
N ALA A 864 -5.52 -2.59 -32.80
CA ALA A 864 -6.56 -3.07 -31.89
C ALA A 864 -6.28 -4.52 -31.43
N GLN A 865 -5.99 -5.43 -32.37
CA GLN A 865 -5.67 -6.82 -32.06
C GLN A 865 -4.43 -6.97 -31.18
N LYS A 866 -3.40 -6.13 -31.39
CA LYS A 866 -2.16 -6.17 -30.60
C LYS A 866 -2.27 -5.51 -29.22
N LEU A 867 -3.35 -4.79 -28.95
CA LEU A 867 -3.68 -4.23 -27.65
C LEU A 867 -4.85 -4.97 -26.97
N HIS A 868 -5.38 -6.03 -27.59
CA HIS A 868 -6.57 -6.79 -27.15
C HIS A 868 -7.86 -5.95 -27.05
N ILE A 869 -8.04 -5.01 -27.99
CA ILE A 869 -9.19 -4.10 -28.10
C ILE A 869 -10.00 -4.44 -29.39
N ASP A 870 -9.99 -5.69 -29.85
CA ASP A 870 -10.50 -6.12 -31.16
C ASP A 870 -11.92 -6.74 -31.16
N ARG A 871 -12.64 -6.80 -30.02
CA ARG A 871 -13.97 -7.45 -29.93
C ARG A 871 -15.02 -6.90 -30.91
N ASN A 872 -14.97 -5.59 -31.20
CA ASN A 872 -15.91 -4.92 -32.10
C ASN A 872 -15.16 -3.87 -32.91
N LEU A 873 -14.58 -4.30 -34.04
CA LEU A 873 -13.88 -3.42 -34.98
C LEU A 873 -14.85 -2.52 -35.77
N CYS A 874 -16.11 -2.94 -35.92
CA CYS A 874 -17.16 -2.18 -36.60
C CYS A 874 -17.41 -0.81 -35.95
N TYR A 875 -17.40 -0.73 -34.61
CA TYR A 875 -17.48 0.53 -33.88
C TYR A 875 -16.35 1.50 -34.24
N PHE A 876 -15.09 1.04 -34.23
CA PHE A 876 -13.94 1.90 -34.53
C PHE A 876 -13.92 2.35 -35.99
N ALA A 877 -14.41 1.53 -36.92
CA ALA A 877 -14.52 1.89 -38.34
C ALA A 877 -15.48 3.06 -38.62
N CYS A 878 -16.38 3.38 -37.68
CA CYS A 878 -17.28 4.53 -37.76
C CYS A 878 -16.69 5.84 -37.18
N GLN A 879 -15.51 5.80 -36.55
CA GLN A 879 -14.88 6.95 -35.90
C GLN A 879 -14.00 7.74 -36.86
N GLU A 880 -13.86 9.07 -36.67
CA GLU A 880 -13.00 9.92 -37.51
C GLU A 880 -11.51 9.56 -37.44
N SER A 881 -11.05 9.07 -36.28
CA SER A 881 -9.71 8.52 -36.06
C SER A 881 -9.82 7.24 -35.22
N PRO A 882 -9.98 6.07 -35.86
CA PRO A 882 -10.06 4.77 -35.17
C PRO A 882 -8.92 4.59 -34.16
N SER A 883 -7.69 4.94 -34.56
CA SER A 883 -6.50 4.81 -33.72
C SER A 883 -6.51 5.74 -32.51
N SER A 884 -7.01 6.98 -32.62
CA SER A 884 -7.06 7.89 -31.45
C SER A 884 -8.06 7.38 -30.41
N VAL A 885 -9.15 6.76 -30.85
CA VAL A 885 -10.14 6.15 -29.96
C VAL A 885 -9.58 4.89 -29.29
N ILE A 886 -8.89 4.02 -30.03
CA ILE A 886 -8.16 2.85 -29.48
C ILE A 886 -7.10 3.28 -28.45
N LEU A 887 -6.31 4.32 -28.73
CA LEU A 887 -5.33 4.87 -27.76
C LEU A 887 -6.01 5.48 -26.52
N SER A 888 -7.21 6.03 -26.66
CA SER A 888 -7.99 6.53 -25.51
C SER A 888 -8.49 5.40 -24.61
N LEU A 889 -8.89 4.25 -25.16
CA LEU A 889 -9.17 3.05 -24.35
C LEU A 889 -7.90 2.53 -23.67
N TRP A 890 -6.79 2.41 -24.42
CA TRP A 890 -5.52 1.92 -23.87
C TRP A 890 -5.04 2.75 -22.66
N GLU A 891 -5.10 4.09 -22.73
CA GLU A 891 -4.72 4.98 -21.62
C GLU A 891 -5.65 4.89 -20.40
N VAL A 892 -6.86 4.36 -20.56
CA VAL A 892 -7.85 4.21 -19.49
C VAL A 892 -7.77 2.84 -18.82
N GLN A 893 -7.35 1.79 -19.54
CA GLN A 893 -6.93 0.52 -18.93
C GLN A 893 -5.65 0.71 -18.11
N HIS A 894 -4.62 1.22 -18.79
CA HIS A 894 -3.26 1.31 -18.30
C HIS A 894 -3.09 2.60 -17.50
N GLN A 895 -3.32 2.55 -16.18
CA GLN A 895 -3.31 3.72 -15.31
C GLN A 895 -2.01 3.90 -14.51
N ASP A 896 -1.24 2.85 -14.23
CA ASP A 896 -0.06 2.89 -13.35
C ASP A 896 1.26 3.13 -14.13
N SER A 897 2.27 3.76 -13.52
CA SER A 897 3.34 4.43 -14.29
C SER A 897 4.30 3.52 -15.10
N GLY A 898 4.24 2.19 -14.95
CA GLY A 898 5.08 1.24 -15.68
C GLY A 898 4.58 0.84 -17.09
N ASP A 899 3.34 1.20 -17.44
CA ASP A 899 2.63 0.50 -18.53
C ASP A 899 3.07 0.81 -19.98
N LEU A 900 3.85 1.87 -20.23
CA LEU A 900 4.16 2.34 -21.59
C LEU A 900 4.90 1.30 -22.45
N ASP A 901 5.60 0.36 -21.82
CA ASP A 901 6.29 -0.75 -22.50
C ASP A 901 5.31 -1.72 -23.19
N SER A 902 4.05 -1.78 -22.75
CA SER A 902 2.97 -2.56 -23.40
C SER A 902 2.69 -2.02 -24.81
N LEU A 903 2.41 -0.71 -24.93
CA LEU A 903 2.19 -0.04 -26.21
C LEU A 903 3.44 -0.05 -27.09
N ALA A 904 4.62 0.14 -26.49
CA ALA A 904 5.89 0.07 -27.24
C ALA A 904 6.12 -1.33 -27.83
N SER A 905 5.85 -2.39 -27.06
CA SER A 905 5.97 -3.78 -27.50
C SER A 905 4.99 -4.11 -28.62
N ALA A 906 3.72 -3.70 -28.50
CA ALA A 906 2.71 -3.87 -29.54
C ALA A 906 3.13 -3.20 -30.85
N LEU A 907 3.62 -1.95 -30.80
CA LEU A 907 4.12 -1.23 -31.96
C LEU A 907 5.39 -1.89 -32.57
N GLU A 908 6.29 -2.42 -31.73
CA GLU A 908 7.47 -3.14 -32.21
C GLU A 908 7.10 -4.47 -32.87
N GLU A 909 6.15 -5.24 -32.34
CA GLU A 909 5.62 -6.44 -32.97
C GLU A 909 4.96 -6.14 -34.32
N ILE A 910 4.13 -5.09 -34.39
CA ILE A 910 3.55 -4.62 -35.65
C ILE A 910 4.65 -4.29 -36.65
N SER A 911 5.76 -3.67 -36.23
CA SER A 911 6.91 -3.44 -37.11
C SER A 911 7.52 -4.76 -37.64
N LYS A 912 7.64 -5.78 -36.78
CA LYS A 912 8.23 -7.09 -37.05
C LYS A 912 7.40 -8.00 -37.97
N VAL A 913 6.07 -7.82 -38.05
CA VAL A 913 5.21 -8.61 -38.96
C VAL A 913 5.69 -8.46 -40.41
N GLN A 914 6.21 -9.53 -41.01
CA GLN A 914 6.43 -9.61 -42.46
C GLN A 914 5.15 -10.12 -43.14
N SER A 915 4.88 -9.67 -44.36
CA SER A 915 3.67 -10.03 -45.08
C SER A 915 3.57 -11.56 -45.29
N PRO A 916 2.37 -12.16 -45.12
CA PRO A 916 2.11 -13.50 -45.64
C PRO A 916 2.49 -13.55 -47.12
N ARG A 917 3.23 -14.59 -47.55
CA ARG A 917 3.20 -14.98 -48.97
C ARG A 917 1.77 -15.39 -49.29
N ALA A 918 1.19 -14.84 -50.35
CA ALA A 918 -0.15 -15.19 -50.78
C ALA A 918 -0.27 -16.71 -50.98
N VAL A 919 -1.10 -17.36 -50.15
CA VAL A 919 -1.44 -18.78 -50.30
C VAL A 919 -2.61 -18.85 -51.27
N THR A 920 -2.35 -19.31 -52.49
CA THR A 920 -3.35 -19.41 -53.54
C THR A 920 -4.35 -20.54 -53.24
N LEU A 921 -5.49 -20.20 -52.64
CA LEU A 921 -6.70 -21.03 -52.61
C LEU A 921 -7.71 -20.42 -53.56
N GLY A 922 -7.93 -21.08 -54.70
CA GLY A 922 -8.59 -20.49 -55.86
C GLY A 922 -10.10 -20.68 -55.90
N CYS A 923 -10.78 -19.69 -56.49
CA CYS A 923 -12.03 -19.89 -57.22
C CYS A 923 -11.93 -19.09 -58.54
N SER A 924 -12.74 -19.44 -59.54
CA SER A 924 -12.70 -18.83 -60.89
C SER A 924 -13.14 -17.35 -60.88
N ARG A 925 -12.80 -16.49 -61.86
CA ARG A 925 -13.17 -16.62 -63.29
C ARG A 925 -12.68 -15.41 -64.15
N GLU A 926 -12.33 -15.68 -65.42
CA GLU A 926 -12.26 -14.78 -66.62
C GLU A 926 -11.39 -13.48 -66.68
N GLU A 927 -10.30 -13.56 -67.45
CA GLU A 927 -9.71 -12.58 -68.42
C GLU A 927 -9.82 -11.03 -68.23
N ARG A 928 -8.65 -10.36 -68.12
CA ARG A 928 -7.90 -9.84 -69.29
C ARG A 928 -6.51 -9.27 -68.95
N ASP A 929 -5.62 -9.23 -69.94
CA ASP A 929 -4.26 -8.67 -69.84
C ASP A 929 -4.20 -7.13 -69.91
N SER A 930 -3.27 -6.51 -69.19
CA SER A 930 -2.52 -5.33 -69.65
C SER A 930 -1.16 -5.22 -68.93
N GLU A 931 -0.17 -4.62 -69.57
CA GLU A 931 1.26 -4.81 -69.30
C GLU A 931 1.96 -3.54 -68.75
N PHE A 932 3.09 -3.69 -68.04
CA PHE A 932 4.03 -2.63 -67.56
C PHE A 932 3.46 -1.59 -66.55
N THR A 933 4.24 -0.94 -65.66
CA THR A 933 5.71 -0.81 -65.47
C THR A 933 6.11 -0.85 -63.97
N LYS A 934 7.40 -1.02 -63.67
CA LYS A 934 8.02 -0.86 -62.33
C LYS A 934 8.35 0.61 -61.99
N VAL A 935 8.80 0.81 -60.74
CA VAL A 935 9.47 1.98 -60.13
C VAL A 935 8.49 3.01 -59.53
N GLY A 936 8.62 3.38 -58.26
CA GLY A 936 9.58 2.89 -57.24
C GLY A 936 9.28 3.38 -55.84
#